data_AF-A0A9W8ZEA3-F1
#
_entry.id   AF-A0A9W8ZEA3-F1
#
_cell.length_a   1.000
_cell.length_b   1.000
_cell.length_c   1.000
_cell.angle_alpha   90.00
_cell.angle_beta   90.00
_cell.angle_gamma   90.00
#
_symmetry.space_group_name_H-M   'P 1'
#
loop_
_entity.id
_entity.type
_entity.pdbx_description
1 polymer ?
#
loop_
_entity_poly.entity_id
_entity_poly.type
_entity_poly.pdbx_seq_one_letter_code
_entity_poly.pdbx_strand_id
1 'polypeptide(L)'
;MVYQGLYDEIPKRQSPIAVAFYDERNRLYRRQECICGLEKIYHYDDKNNTFPALLTIYWCVRPTATSDRIDRWIPSNKVQVVQAAFFSGQTYEVRWIYKHAHGADIEASVYHEGVLRPCFPPAEIMEDEFGLLEKPKQFCFDDEDLLIYHSSTSLQQMVPSNRGYVAKTFNAVVTSWPLRCMRLGEVVSYHKLSSSALRTALWDSWQKAPYIDALTASFVDELILRKEPLLREYWQLRDSGFLRRAADVLDQDLEQIVSAIEPTYESSSKCPLIIKPADLFIMGLGKDANQMTSRLDFAYSDTETATSVIFSDNGCWPDSPGGVSNCRRDLVNGHKTIKGHCLAESANDFGVPRYQIERNITSMKVLPLWGLDSKTAYHGVLDNLLQTQVDDKISQTSLEGDIKQTFIPLLHHFVRGARLKRYTRKDLVVCSNVFLKMNKYFETCDFNKTWQSNQVREAWIEAWFVEHDDPNVWNFREYPAILHPSLSDFQEALNLYIAYFFIYSVELPSPCPSLRGSKKVFARKIDPIVNGIGNMDLFEPVTELRSKFPTTVMLSNVQFIKDVKTAVLAADVIVNRYGFKDYRLVVYGAQDRQPSYVLETVNLINTRGLAGNVTLAGFGSPKEVFKDAWLFLNSSLSEGLPLAIGEAALSGVPIVATEVGATSLVLTDPDDMKTLYGEVVPPNDPESLARAQLSILAMMGSWTQYTRTAEPAPLPYTFSAEDVSRITQRMYEKSEDRRQLGLKLRDVVLRSFHGHRYLREHEQMFWIQRRRAEIRRSTFAGGIHPPAREVYGQNNLFKYEDRTKGSGPAKMRWQLFEHQRNSGKKQDIRTV
;
A
#
# COMPACT_ATOMS: atom_id res chain seq x y z
N MET A 1 26.54 -15.11 -14.48
CA MET A 1 27.25 -15.60 -13.28
C MET A 1 28.55 -14.79 -13.08
N VAL A 2 28.44 -13.45 -12.95
CA VAL A 2 29.60 -12.51 -12.85
C VAL A 2 29.37 -11.41 -11.78
N TYR A 3 28.41 -11.58 -10.87
CA TYR A 3 28.13 -10.60 -9.80
C TYR A 3 28.53 -11.09 -8.41
N GLN A 4 29.57 -11.92 -8.32
CA GLN A 4 30.06 -12.46 -7.04
C GLN A 4 31.53 -12.14 -6.73
N GLY A 5 32.33 -11.70 -7.72
CA GLY A 5 33.78 -11.49 -7.53
C GLY A 5 34.22 -10.09 -7.12
N LEU A 6 33.32 -9.10 -7.03
CA LEU A 6 33.68 -7.70 -6.74
C LEU A 6 33.33 -7.24 -5.32
N TYR A 7 32.68 -8.09 -4.52
CA TYR A 7 32.24 -7.76 -3.16
C TYR A 7 33.12 -8.34 -2.04
N ASP A 8 34.05 -9.25 -2.35
CA ASP A 8 34.94 -9.87 -1.35
C ASP A 8 36.17 -9.01 -0.99
N GLU A 9 36.43 -7.91 -1.71
CA GLU A 9 37.55 -6.99 -1.42
C GLU A 9 37.12 -5.63 -0.86
N ILE A 10 35.87 -5.47 -0.38
CA ILE A 10 35.47 -4.25 0.32
C ILE A 10 35.71 -4.43 1.83
N PRO A 11 36.69 -3.71 2.43
CA PRO A 11 36.86 -3.75 3.88
C PRO A 11 35.61 -3.17 4.54
N LYS A 12 34.98 -3.97 5.41
CA LYS A 12 33.93 -3.51 6.30
C LYS A 12 34.51 -2.42 7.23
N ARG A 13 34.05 -1.18 7.02
CA ARG A 13 34.27 0.07 7.80
C ARG A 13 35.62 0.80 7.66
N GLN A 14 35.48 2.13 7.64
CA GLN A 14 36.43 3.23 7.91
C GLN A 14 37.39 3.69 6.80
N SER A 15 37.05 4.79 6.13
CA SER A 15 37.76 6.10 6.18
C SER A 15 37.36 6.98 4.97
N PRO A 16 37.23 8.32 5.12
CA PRO A 16 37.07 9.21 3.98
C PRO A 16 38.42 9.38 3.25
N ILE A 17 38.42 9.20 1.93
CA ILE A 17 39.57 9.44 1.05
C ILE A 17 39.91 10.94 1.09
N ALA A 18 41.14 11.26 1.44
CA ALA A 18 41.58 12.63 1.64
C ALA A 18 42.34 13.13 0.39
N VAL A 19 41.85 14.20 -0.24
CA VAL A 19 42.44 14.78 -1.47
C VAL A 19 43.35 15.94 -1.10
N ALA A 20 44.58 15.95 -1.63
CA ALA A 20 45.54 17.01 -1.41
C ALA A 20 45.45 18.09 -2.51
N PHE A 21 45.33 19.36 -2.12
CA PHE A 21 45.32 20.52 -3.03
C PHE A 21 46.47 21.47 -2.70
N TYR A 22 46.90 22.25 -3.68
CA TYR A 22 47.84 23.35 -3.49
C TYR A 22 47.18 24.69 -3.88
N ASP A 23 47.33 25.74 -3.06
CA ASP A 23 46.89 27.09 -3.46
C ASP A 23 47.91 27.76 -4.40
N GLU A 24 47.58 28.96 -4.90
CA GLU A 24 48.44 29.80 -5.76
C GLU A 24 49.77 30.20 -5.10
N ARG A 25 49.96 29.92 -3.81
CA ARG A 25 51.18 30.15 -3.03
C ARG A 25 51.92 28.84 -2.68
N ASN A 26 51.59 27.72 -3.35
CA ASN A 26 52.23 26.40 -3.20
C ASN A 26 52.06 25.75 -1.80
N ARG A 27 50.94 25.99 -1.11
CA ARG A 27 50.66 25.44 0.23
C ARG A 27 49.85 24.15 0.16
N LEU A 28 50.24 23.10 0.90
CA LEU A 28 49.58 21.79 0.89
C LEU A 28 48.34 21.77 1.81
N TYR A 29 47.17 21.46 1.26
CA TYR A 29 45.90 21.27 2.01
C TYR A 29 45.40 19.85 1.84
N ARG A 30 44.85 19.24 2.89
CA ARG A 30 44.13 17.96 2.79
C ARG A 30 42.65 18.17 3.09
N ARG A 31 41.77 18.00 2.10
CA ARG A 31 40.31 18.11 2.25
C ARG A 31 39.72 16.74 2.57
N GLN A 32 38.90 16.67 3.61
CA GLN A 32 38.17 15.46 3.99
C GLN A 32 36.68 15.81 4.16
N GLU A 33 35.82 15.19 3.33
CA GLU A 33 34.37 15.46 3.33
C GLU A 33 33.61 14.38 4.09
N CYS A 34 32.63 14.78 4.89
CA CYS A 34 31.84 13.89 5.75
C CYS A 34 30.38 13.80 5.28
N ILE A 35 29.72 12.71 5.70
CA ILE A 35 28.62 11.96 5.06
C ILE A 35 27.29 12.72 4.82
N CYS A 36 27.17 14.01 5.15
CA CYS A 36 25.90 14.73 5.10
C CYS A 36 25.93 16.16 4.53
N GLY A 37 27.04 16.65 3.98
CA GLY A 37 27.11 18.00 3.39
C GLY A 37 27.01 19.17 4.40
N LEU A 38 26.90 18.88 5.70
CA LEU A 38 26.73 19.87 6.79
C LEU A 38 28.03 20.23 7.51
N GLU A 39 29.11 19.47 7.26
CA GLU A 39 30.42 19.59 7.91
C GLU A 39 31.52 19.62 6.86
N LYS A 40 32.47 20.56 7.00
CA LYS A 40 33.70 20.60 6.19
C LYS A 40 34.92 20.62 7.09
N ILE A 41 35.88 19.73 6.81
CA ILE A 41 37.13 19.58 7.57
C ILE A 41 38.31 19.95 6.68
N TYR A 42 39.13 20.88 7.16
CA TYR A 42 40.38 21.30 6.54
C TYR A 42 41.56 20.91 7.43
N HIS A 43 42.56 20.25 6.85
CA HIS A 43 43.86 20.04 7.47
C HIS A 43 44.89 20.99 6.86
N TYR A 44 45.58 21.74 7.72
CA TYR A 44 46.68 22.61 7.32
C TYR A 44 48.00 22.00 7.81
N ASP A 45 48.98 21.86 6.91
CA ASP A 45 50.33 21.42 7.25
C ASP A 45 51.26 22.64 7.28
N ASP A 46 51.17 23.43 8.36
CA ASP A 46 51.99 24.64 8.53
C ASP A 46 53.14 24.39 9.51
N LYS A 47 54.38 24.51 9.00
CA LYS A 47 55.61 24.36 9.81
C LYS A 47 55.89 25.55 10.73
N ASN A 48 55.21 26.69 10.54
CA ASN A 48 55.46 27.93 11.28
C ASN A 48 54.47 28.20 12.43
N ASN A 49 53.55 27.28 12.73
CA ASN A 49 52.55 27.41 13.81
C ASN A 49 51.63 28.64 13.71
N THR A 50 51.51 29.23 12.53
CA THR A 50 50.69 30.45 12.29
C THR A 50 49.23 30.14 11.98
N PHE A 51 48.88 28.89 11.67
CA PHE A 51 47.52 28.46 11.29
C PHE A 51 47.04 27.25 12.11
N PRO A 52 45.71 27.02 12.24
CA PRO A 52 45.18 25.85 12.93
C PRO A 52 45.48 24.56 12.15
N ALA A 53 45.94 23.51 12.85
CA ALA A 53 46.21 22.18 12.30
C ALA A 53 44.94 21.50 11.74
N LEU A 54 43.79 21.77 12.36
CA LEU A 54 42.48 21.25 11.96
C LEU A 54 41.45 22.38 12.06
N LEU A 55 40.70 22.61 10.99
CA LEU A 55 39.57 23.55 10.98
C LEU A 55 38.31 22.82 10.51
N THR A 56 37.30 22.77 11.37
CA THR A 56 36.00 22.15 11.10
C THR A 56 34.90 23.20 11.09
N ILE A 57 34.13 23.28 10.02
CA ILE A 57 33.08 24.29 9.81
C ILE A 57 31.71 23.62 9.75
N TYR A 58 30.75 24.14 10.52
CA TYR A 58 29.38 23.66 10.58
C TYR A 58 28.38 24.70 10.05
N TRP A 59 27.62 24.29 9.04
CA TRP A 59 26.55 25.08 8.40
C TRP A 59 25.17 24.61 8.87
N CYS A 60 24.99 24.43 10.18
CA CYS A 60 23.78 23.85 10.73
C CYS A 60 23.50 24.33 12.15
N VAL A 61 22.21 24.42 12.50
CA VAL A 61 21.72 24.83 13.82
C VAL A 61 21.54 23.59 14.68
N ARG A 62 22.16 23.62 15.87
CA ARG A 62 22.02 22.57 16.88
C ARG A 62 20.65 22.72 17.58
N PRO A 63 19.75 21.71 17.56
CA PRO A 63 18.39 21.84 18.10
C PRO A 63 18.33 21.97 19.63
N THR A 64 19.29 21.40 20.34
CA THR A 64 19.40 21.42 21.80
C THR A 64 20.87 21.38 22.24
N ALA A 65 21.23 22.13 23.29
CA ALA A 65 22.61 22.26 23.79
C ALA A 65 23.25 20.92 24.22
N THR A 66 22.46 19.88 24.44
CA THR A 66 22.90 18.55 24.92
C THR A 66 22.99 17.48 23.84
N SER A 67 22.59 17.76 22.59
CA SER A 67 22.63 16.78 21.50
C SER A 67 23.89 16.93 20.64
N ASP A 68 24.92 16.12 20.91
CA ASP A 68 26.16 16.03 20.09
C ASP A 68 25.98 15.24 18.80
N ARG A 69 24.78 14.71 18.56
CA ARG A 69 24.44 13.94 17.36
C ARG A 69 24.15 14.84 16.17
N ILE A 70 25.14 14.95 15.26
CA ILE A 70 25.12 15.79 14.04
C ILE A 70 23.99 15.39 13.08
N ASP A 71 23.56 14.11 13.06
CA ASP A 71 22.46 13.58 12.25
C ASP A 71 21.10 14.24 12.51
N ARG A 72 20.98 14.99 13.60
CA ARG A 72 19.75 15.70 13.98
C ARG A 72 19.83 17.22 13.82
N TRP A 73 20.94 17.74 13.32
CA TRP A 73 21.13 19.19 13.19
C TRP A 73 20.42 19.72 11.95
N ILE A 74 19.88 20.94 12.04
CA ILE A 74 19.07 21.53 10.97
C ILE A 74 20.01 22.31 10.04
N PRO A 75 20.01 22.05 8.71
CA PRO A 75 20.86 22.80 7.77
C PRO A 75 20.60 24.31 7.83
N SER A 76 21.67 25.10 7.71
CA SER A 76 21.63 26.57 7.74
C SER A 76 22.45 27.14 6.59
N ASN A 77 21.98 28.24 6.01
CA ASN A 77 22.71 28.97 4.98
C ASN A 77 23.79 29.92 5.53
N LYS A 78 24.03 29.90 6.84
CA LYS A 78 25.03 30.72 7.55
C LYS A 78 25.91 29.81 8.40
N VAL A 79 27.21 30.12 8.47
CA VAL A 79 28.16 29.45 9.38
C VAL A 79 27.70 29.64 10.82
N GLN A 80 27.48 28.55 11.56
CA GLN A 80 27.04 28.61 12.95
C GLN A 80 28.19 28.33 13.92
N VAL A 81 29.01 27.32 13.63
CA VAL A 81 30.09 26.88 14.52
C VAL A 81 31.35 26.59 13.69
N VAL A 82 32.50 27.04 14.18
CA VAL A 82 33.83 26.71 13.66
C VAL A 82 34.68 26.19 14.80
N GLN A 83 35.23 25.00 14.64
CA GLN A 83 36.19 24.41 15.56
C GLN A 83 37.58 24.48 14.94
N ALA A 84 38.54 25.08 15.64
CA ALA A 84 39.91 25.26 15.19
C ALA A 84 40.88 24.65 16.21
N ALA A 85 41.57 23.57 15.85
CA ALA A 85 42.62 22.99 16.67
C ALA A 85 44.00 23.45 16.18
N PHE A 86 44.77 24.09 17.06
CA PHE A 86 46.12 24.56 16.74
C PHE A 86 47.20 23.56 17.19
N PHE A 87 48.34 23.57 16.52
CA PHE A 87 49.51 22.75 16.86
C PHE A 87 50.07 22.99 18.28
N SER A 88 49.65 24.09 18.94
CA SER A 88 49.92 24.38 20.35
C SER A 88 49.12 23.49 21.32
N GLY A 89 48.23 22.64 20.83
CA GLY A 89 47.39 21.72 21.62
C GLY A 89 46.09 22.35 22.14
N GLN A 90 45.77 23.58 21.72
CA GLN A 90 44.52 24.27 22.09
C GLN A 90 43.48 24.13 20.97
N THR A 91 42.27 23.74 21.34
CA THR A 91 41.11 23.68 20.43
C THR A 91 40.13 24.78 20.80
N TYR A 92 39.86 25.66 19.85
CA TYR A 92 38.88 26.72 19.97
C TYR A 92 37.57 26.29 19.31
N GLU A 93 36.45 26.56 19.96
CA GLU A 93 35.12 26.53 19.38
C GLU A 93 34.59 27.96 19.33
N VAL A 94 34.39 28.46 18.11
CA VAL A 94 33.86 29.80 17.82
C VAL A 94 32.45 29.64 17.25
N ARG A 95 31.48 30.37 17.82
CA ARG A 95 30.07 30.32 17.46
C ARG A 95 29.61 31.69 16.98
N TRP A 96 28.93 31.73 15.84
CA TRP A 96 28.30 32.93 15.29
C TRP A 96 26.81 32.89 15.58
N ILE A 97 26.33 33.85 16.36
CA ILE A 97 24.94 33.98 16.76
C ILE A 97 24.32 35.15 15.99
N TYR A 98 23.43 34.84 15.05
CA TYR A 98 22.77 35.84 14.22
C TYR A 98 21.45 36.29 14.86
N LYS A 99 21.46 37.38 15.63
CA LYS A 99 20.23 38.05 16.08
C LYS A 99 19.68 38.92 14.95
N HIS A 100 18.36 39.03 14.84
CA HIS A 100 17.68 39.64 13.68
C HIS A 100 18.25 41.01 13.29
N ALA A 101 18.54 41.16 11.99
CA ALA A 101 18.92 42.38 11.28
C ALA A 101 20.22 43.11 11.70
N HIS A 102 21.08 42.56 12.57
CA HIS A 102 22.43 43.08 12.84
C HIS A 102 23.51 42.01 12.56
N GLY A 103 24.78 42.40 12.60
CA GLY A 103 25.93 41.49 12.44
C GLY A 103 25.90 40.33 13.44
N ALA A 104 26.67 39.27 13.16
CA ALA A 104 26.73 38.12 14.05
C ALA A 104 27.45 38.47 15.37
N ASP A 105 26.86 38.08 16.50
CA ASP A 105 27.55 38.06 17.78
C ASP A 105 28.49 36.84 17.78
N ILE A 106 29.78 37.03 18.09
CA ILE A 106 30.77 35.95 18.11
C ILE A 106 31.02 35.55 19.57
N GLU A 107 30.75 34.29 19.88
CA GLU A 107 31.11 33.67 21.16
C GLU A 107 32.25 32.67 20.91
N ALA A 108 33.37 32.81 21.62
CA ALA A 108 34.48 31.88 21.52
C ALA A 108 34.74 31.17 22.86
N SER A 109 35.10 29.90 22.77
CA SER A 109 35.47 29.07 23.90
C SER A 109 36.68 28.22 23.56
N VAL A 110 37.55 28.00 24.54
CA VAL A 110 38.73 27.15 24.40
C VAL A 110 38.56 25.88 25.24
N TYR A 111 38.89 24.74 24.65
CA TYR A 111 38.98 23.47 25.37
C TYR A 111 40.25 23.45 26.22
N HIS A 112 40.07 23.41 27.55
CA HIS A 112 41.16 23.23 28.51
C HIS A 112 40.78 22.13 29.51
N GLU A 113 41.58 21.06 29.59
CA GLU A 113 41.37 19.93 30.51
C GLU A 113 39.96 19.28 30.42
N GLY A 114 39.39 19.18 29.21
CA GLY A 114 38.08 18.56 28.99
C GLY A 114 36.88 19.44 29.31
N VAL A 115 37.08 20.72 29.64
CA VAL A 115 36.01 21.70 29.89
C VAL A 115 36.17 22.91 28.95
N LEU A 116 35.05 23.34 28.35
CA LEU A 116 34.97 24.56 27.56
C LEU A 116 35.00 25.79 28.47
N ARG A 117 35.99 26.68 28.28
CA ARG A 117 36.05 27.97 28.97
C ARG A 117 35.88 29.12 27.97
N PRO A 118 35.07 30.14 28.28
CA PRO A 118 34.91 31.30 27.40
C PRO A 118 36.24 32.05 27.25
N CYS A 119 36.56 32.46 26.02
CA CYS A 119 37.78 33.17 25.67
C CYS A 119 37.51 34.21 24.57
N PHE A 120 38.53 35.00 24.21
CA PHE A 120 38.46 35.82 23.01
C PHE A 120 38.65 34.95 21.75
N PRO A 121 37.93 35.24 20.64
CA PRO A 121 38.10 34.54 19.38
C PRO A 121 39.50 34.79 18.80
N PRO A 122 40.11 33.79 18.13
CA PRO A 122 41.32 33.99 17.33
C PRO A 122 41.10 35.08 16.26
N ALA A 123 42.10 35.96 16.06
CA ALA A 123 41.98 37.12 15.18
C ALA A 123 41.75 36.71 13.71
N GLU A 124 42.38 35.63 13.28
CA GLU A 124 42.32 35.09 11.92
C GLU A 124 40.90 34.61 11.55
N ILE A 125 40.15 34.15 12.56
CA ILE A 125 38.76 33.69 12.42
C ILE A 125 37.80 34.88 12.51
N MET A 126 38.10 35.87 13.35
CA MET A 126 37.29 37.08 13.51
C MET A 126 37.36 38.00 12.29
N GLU A 127 38.53 38.10 11.64
CA GLU A 127 38.77 38.91 10.44
C GLU A 127 38.40 38.19 9.13
N ASP A 128 37.85 36.96 9.24
CA ASP A 128 37.45 36.11 8.12
C ASP A 128 38.57 35.85 7.09
N GLU A 129 39.82 35.70 7.54
CA GLU A 129 40.96 35.47 6.63
C GLU A 129 40.82 34.16 5.82
N PHE A 130 39.97 33.23 6.28
CA PHE A 130 39.69 31.96 5.63
C PHE A 130 38.48 31.98 4.67
N GLY A 131 37.79 33.12 4.53
CA GLY A 131 36.61 33.24 3.66
C GLY A 131 35.41 32.39 4.11
N LEU A 132 35.25 32.18 5.41
CA LEU A 132 34.18 31.42 6.05
C LEU A 132 32.80 32.05 5.78
N LEU A 133 32.73 33.37 5.66
CA LEU A 133 31.48 34.09 5.40
C LEU A 133 31.11 34.11 3.90
N GLU A 134 32.00 33.68 3.00
CA GLU A 134 31.67 33.56 1.58
C GLU A 134 30.69 32.39 1.36
N LYS A 135 29.54 32.72 0.79
CA LYS A 135 28.52 31.71 0.48
C LYS A 135 29.07 30.69 -0.52
N PRO A 136 28.88 29.36 -0.29
CA PRO A 136 29.08 28.36 -1.33
C PRO A 136 28.32 28.79 -2.60
N LYS A 137 28.81 28.49 -3.80
CA LYS A 137 28.13 28.94 -5.04
C LYS A 137 27.19 27.88 -5.62
N GLN A 138 27.24 26.67 -5.06
CA GLN A 138 26.52 25.48 -5.50
C GLN A 138 25.75 24.91 -4.30
N PHE A 139 24.43 25.02 -4.35
CA PHE A 139 23.52 24.54 -3.30
C PHE A 139 22.35 23.75 -3.88
N CYS A 140 22.28 23.60 -5.21
CA CYS A 140 21.24 22.81 -5.83
C CYS A 140 21.60 21.33 -5.67
N PHE A 141 20.60 20.47 -5.48
CA PHE A 141 20.78 19.02 -5.55
C PHE A 141 21.38 18.59 -6.90
N ASP A 142 21.10 19.36 -7.96
CA ASP A 142 21.68 19.17 -9.30
C ASP A 142 23.19 19.50 -9.38
N ASP A 143 23.71 20.27 -8.42
CA ASP A 143 25.13 20.60 -8.33
C ASP A 143 25.91 19.60 -7.46
N GLU A 144 25.22 18.69 -6.75
CA GLU A 144 25.84 17.59 -6.01
C GLU A 144 26.15 16.43 -6.96
N ASP A 145 27.42 16.05 -7.05
CA ASP A 145 27.81 14.83 -7.75
C ASP A 145 27.41 13.62 -6.89
N LEU A 146 26.21 13.07 -7.09
CA LEU A 146 25.73 11.89 -6.36
C LEU A 146 26.61 10.64 -6.57
N LEU A 147 27.58 10.72 -7.49
CA LEU A 147 28.50 9.64 -7.85
C LEU A 147 29.91 9.85 -7.25
N ILE A 148 30.08 10.66 -6.20
CA ILE A 148 31.37 10.89 -5.47
C ILE A 148 32.12 9.58 -5.12
N TYR A 149 31.43 8.43 -5.04
CA TYR A 149 32.01 7.11 -4.79
C TYR A 149 32.56 6.39 -6.04
N HIS A 150 32.45 6.99 -7.23
CA HIS A 150 32.90 6.43 -8.50
C HIS A 150 33.94 7.36 -9.14
N SER A 151 35.12 6.83 -9.48
CA SER A 151 36.14 7.64 -10.14
C SER A 151 35.61 8.17 -11.48
N SER A 152 35.96 9.41 -11.83
CA SER A 152 35.60 10.02 -13.12
C SER A 152 36.06 9.16 -14.32
N THR A 153 37.16 8.42 -14.15
CA THR A 153 37.64 7.38 -15.06
C THR A 153 36.69 6.19 -15.19
N SER A 154 36.06 5.74 -14.10
CA SER A 154 35.08 4.63 -14.09
C SER A 154 33.78 5.01 -14.81
N LEU A 155 33.34 6.25 -14.67
CA LEU A 155 32.16 6.78 -15.36
C LEU A 155 32.44 7.05 -16.84
N GLN A 156 33.63 7.56 -17.18
CA GLN A 156 34.06 7.74 -18.58
C GLN A 156 34.19 6.41 -19.33
N GLN A 157 34.48 5.30 -18.64
CA GLN A 157 34.45 3.96 -19.21
C GLN A 157 33.03 3.39 -19.39
N MET A 158 32.03 3.92 -18.67
CA MET A 158 30.63 3.52 -18.77
C MET A 158 29.83 4.33 -19.82
N VAL A 159 30.31 5.50 -20.24
CA VAL A 159 29.70 6.31 -21.30
C VAL A 159 30.33 5.93 -22.65
N PRO A 160 29.62 5.30 -23.60
CA PRO A 160 30.15 5.15 -24.94
C PRO A 160 30.21 6.55 -25.57
N SER A 161 31.44 7.01 -25.79
CA SER A 161 31.79 8.26 -26.43
C SER A 161 31.03 8.44 -27.75
N ASN A 162 30.19 9.47 -27.84
CA ASN A 162 29.70 9.97 -29.11
C ASN A 162 29.53 11.50 -29.08
N ARG A 163 30.65 12.22 -29.19
CA ARG A 163 30.67 13.56 -29.80
C ARG A 163 31.18 13.37 -31.24
N GLY A 164 30.28 13.52 -32.19
CA GLY A 164 30.59 13.46 -33.61
C GLY A 164 31.33 14.70 -34.11
N TYR A 165 32.42 14.44 -34.85
CA TYR A 165 32.87 15.09 -36.08
C TYR A 165 32.95 16.63 -36.17
N VAL A 166 34.20 17.13 -36.19
CA VAL A 166 34.71 18.01 -37.26
C VAL A 166 36.07 17.48 -37.71
N ALA A 167 36.31 17.62 -39.02
CA ALA A 167 37.23 16.86 -39.85
C ALA A 167 38.73 17.22 -39.74
N LYS A 168 39.52 16.24 -40.23
CA LYS A 168 40.73 16.35 -41.07
C LYS A 168 42.12 16.34 -40.40
N THR A 169 42.94 15.49 -41.02
CA THR A 169 44.41 15.36 -41.02
C THR A 169 45.06 14.70 -39.79
N PHE A 170 45.49 13.44 -39.95
CA PHE A 170 46.90 13.15 -40.21
C PHE A 170 47.08 11.71 -40.69
N ASN A 171 47.68 11.57 -41.87
CA ASN A 171 48.28 10.33 -42.36
C ASN A 171 49.74 10.23 -41.84
N ALA A 172 50.23 8.98 -41.77
CA ALA A 172 51.62 8.56 -41.54
C ALA A 172 52.08 8.70 -40.06
N VAL A 173 52.57 7.68 -39.35
CA VAL A 173 53.74 6.85 -39.65
C VAL A 173 53.74 5.66 -38.69
N VAL A 174 54.10 4.50 -39.24
CA VAL A 174 54.51 3.28 -38.53
C VAL A 174 55.76 3.55 -37.68
N THR A 175 55.72 3.25 -36.38
CA THR A 175 56.89 2.75 -35.61
C THR A 175 56.35 1.95 -34.42
N SER A 176 56.25 0.63 -34.55
CA SER A 176 57.18 -0.33 -33.94
C SER A 176 57.34 -0.17 -32.41
N TRP A 177 56.64 -1.01 -31.64
CA TRP A 177 57.27 -1.79 -30.56
C TRP A 177 56.42 -2.98 -30.10
N PRO A 178 57.07 -4.05 -29.60
CA PRO A 178 56.75 -5.41 -29.99
C PRO A 178 55.83 -6.15 -29.00
N LEU A 179 55.10 -7.10 -29.57
CA LEU A 179 54.48 -8.24 -28.92
C LEU A 179 55.33 -8.79 -27.76
N ARG A 180 54.86 -8.59 -26.52
CA ARG A 180 55.29 -9.42 -25.39
C ARG A 180 54.12 -9.63 -24.44
N CYS A 181 53.49 -10.80 -24.63
CA CYS A 181 52.85 -11.64 -23.63
C CYS A 181 51.93 -10.95 -22.62
N MET A 182 50.61 -11.12 -22.77
CA MET A 182 49.73 -11.32 -21.62
C MET A 182 48.50 -12.12 -22.06
N ARG A 183 48.32 -13.26 -21.35
CA ARG A 183 47.15 -14.13 -21.14
C ARG A 183 45.92 -13.90 -22.03
N LEU A 184 45.31 -14.99 -22.51
CA LEU A 184 43.91 -15.06 -22.96
C LEU A 184 43.02 -14.24 -22.02
N GLY A 185 42.85 -12.97 -22.34
CA GLY A 185 42.03 -12.03 -21.60
C GLY A 185 40.65 -12.10 -22.21
N GLU A 186 39.64 -12.27 -21.37
CA GLU A 186 38.25 -12.08 -21.78
C GLU A 186 38.15 -10.73 -22.51
N VAL A 187 37.79 -10.77 -23.80
CA VAL A 187 37.52 -9.57 -24.57
C VAL A 187 36.17 -9.05 -24.10
N VAL A 188 36.19 -8.09 -23.17
CA VAL A 188 34.98 -7.42 -22.69
C VAL A 188 34.51 -6.45 -23.76
N SER A 189 33.50 -6.85 -24.55
CA SER A 189 32.82 -6.00 -25.52
C SER A 189 31.66 -5.25 -24.87
N TYR A 190 31.79 -3.92 -24.72
CA TYR A 190 30.73 -3.07 -24.20
C TYR A 190 29.68 -2.79 -25.29
N HIS A 191 28.45 -3.23 -25.06
CA HIS A 191 27.32 -2.95 -25.94
C HIS A 191 26.40 -1.93 -25.29
N LYS A 192 25.86 -1.00 -26.09
CA LYS A 192 24.84 -0.07 -25.60
C LYS A 192 23.57 -0.85 -25.32
N LEU A 193 23.15 -0.88 -24.06
CA LEU A 193 21.87 -1.46 -23.65
C LEU A 193 20.71 -0.59 -24.12
N SER A 194 19.56 -1.21 -24.40
CA SER A 194 18.34 -0.47 -24.67
C SER A 194 17.86 0.25 -23.41
N SER A 195 17.08 1.33 -23.58
CA SER A 195 16.47 2.05 -22.47
C SER A 195 15.59 1.12 -21.63
N SER A 196 14.78 0.26 -22.26
CA SER A 196 14.02 -0.80 -21.58
C SER A 196 14.87 -1.72 -20.69
N ALA A 197 16.04 -2.15 -21.15
CA ALA A 197 16.93 -3.02 -20.38
C ALA A 197 17.57 -2.29 -19.19
N LEU A 198 17.97 -1.02 -19.38
CA LEU A 198 18.51 -0.18 -18.31
C LEU A 198 17.47 0.08 -17.21
N ARG A 199 16.25 0.45 -17.62
CA ARG A 199 15.12 0.65 -16.70
C ARG A 199 14.77 -0.63 -15.96
N THR A 200 14.75 -1.78 -16.65
CA THR A 200 14.54 -3.09 -16.02
C THR A 200 15.56 -3.35 -14.91
N ALA A 201 16.85 -3.16 -15.20
CA ALA A 201 17.91 -3.37 -14.21
C ALA A 201 17.79 -2.42 -13.00
N LEU A 202 17.44 -1.15 -13.26
CA LEU A 202 17.22 -0.14 -12.21
C LEU A 202 16.09 -0.55 -11.26
N TRP A 203 14.92 -0.87 -11.81
CA TRP A 203 13.74 -1.20 -11.03
C TRP A 203 13.85 -2.58 -10.35
N ASP A 204 14.56 -3.54 -10.95
CA ASP A 204 14.92 -4.80 -10.29
C ASP A 204 15.87 -4.60 -9.10
N SER A 205 16.79 -3.64 -9.23
CA SER A 205 17.70 -3.27 -8.13
C SER A 205 16.96 -2.58 -6.99
N TRP A 206 16.01 -1.70 -7.32
CA TRP A 206 15.14 -1.05 -6.33
C TRP A 206 14.28 -2.06 -5.55
N GLN A 207 13.72 -3.08 -6.23
CA GLN A 207 12.94 -4.13 -5.57
C GLN A 207 13.76 -4.96 -4.57
N LYS A 208 15.06 -5.13 -4.81
CA LYS A 208 15.96 -5.90 -3.95
C LYS A 208 16.61 -4.97 -2.92
N ALA A 209 15.85 -4.50 -1.93
CA ALA A 209 16.38 -3.62 -0.88
C ALA A 209 17.71 -4.17 -0.26
N PRO A 210 18.70 -3.32 0.10
CA PRO A 210 18.65 -1.86 0.25
C PRO A 210 19.59 -1.10 -0.72
N TYR A 211 19.65 -1.46 -2.00
CA TYR A 211 20.67 -0.90 -2.90
C TYR A 211 20.38 0.54 -3.38
N ILE A 212 19.12 0.90 -3.63
CA ILE A 212 18.72 2.21 -4.19
C ILE A 212 17.37 2.62 -3.58
N ASP A 213 17.24 3.87 -3.13
CA ASP A 213 15.97 4.41 -2.64
C ASP A 213 15.03 4.82 -3.80
N ALA A 214 13.74 5.02 -3.50
CA ALA A 214 12.73 5.31 -4.52
C ALA A 214 12.95 6.65 -5.24
N LEU A 215 13.44 7.70 -4.55
CA LEU A 215 13.64 9.01 -5.15
C LEU A 215 14.79 8.96 -6.16
N THR A 216 15.91 8.33 -5.76
CA THR A 216 17.06 8.11 -6.64
C THR A 216 16.67 7.26 -7.84
N ALA A 217 15.87 6.20 -7.65
CA ALA A 217 15.40 5.36 -8.75
C ALA A 217 14.53 6.14 -9.74
N SER A 218 13.55 6.92 -9.27
CA SER A 218 12.71 7.76 -10.14
C SER A 218 13.52 8.81 -10.91
N PHE A 219 14.48 9.45 -10.26
CA PHE A 219 15.35 10.43 -10.90
C PHE A 219 16.20 9.80 -12.02
N VAL A 220 16.84 8.65 -11.74
CA VAL A 220 17.64 7.93 -12.75
C VAL A 220 16.76 7.42 -13.90
N ASP A 221 15.53 7.00 -13.62
CA ASP A 221 14.56 6.57 -14.63
C ASP A 221 14.23 7.71 -15.61
N GLU A 222 13.97 8.91 -15.09
CA GLU A 222 13.76 10.11 -15.91
C GLU A 222 15.00 10.44 -16.76
N LEU A 223 16.20 10.36 -16.19
CA LEU A 223 17.45 10.59 -16.93
C LEU A 223 17.61 9.62 -18.10
N ILE A 224 17.29 8.34 -17.90
CA ILE A 224 17.30 7.33 -18.97
C ILE A 224 16.31 7.74 -20.08
N LEU A 225 15.08 8.11 -19.73
CA LEU A 225 14.06 8.53 -20.68
C LEU A 225 14.41 9.84 -21.42
N ARG A 226 15.08 10.78 -20.77
CA ARG A 226 15.58 12.02 -21.41
C ARG A 226 16.70 11.76 -22.42
N LYS A 227 17.43 10.65 -22.27
CA LYS A 227 18.48 10.23 -23.22
C LYS A 227 17.95 9.37 -24.37
N GLU A 228 16.70 8.90 -24.28
CA GLU A 228 16.06 8.10 -25.33
C GLU A 228 15.87 8.94 -26.60
N PRO A 229 16.46 8.55 -27.75
CA PRO A 229 16.35 9.31 -29.00
C PRO A 229 14.90 9.56 -29.45
N LEU A 230 14.00 8.58 -29.29
CA LEU A 230 12.60 8.70 -29.69
C LEU A 230 11.82 9.75 -28.88
N LEU A 231 12.24 10.04 -27.65
CA LEU A 231 11.58 11.02 -26.77
C LEU A 231 12.19 12.42 -26.86
N ARG A 232 13.23 12.63 -27.68
CA ARG A 232 13.96 13.92 -27.72
C ARG A 232 13.06 15.10 -28.11
N GLU A 233 12.22 14.93 -29.13
CA GLU A 233 11.30 15.98 -29.59
C GLU A 233 10.21 16.24 -28.55
N TYR A 234 9.67 15.18 -27.93
CA TYR A 234 8.73 15.29 -26.82
C TYR A 234 9.29 16.15 -25.68
N TRP A 235 10.50 15.84 -25.19
CA TRP A 235 11.11 16.59 -24.08
C TRP A 235 11.38 18.05 -24.46
N GLN A 236 11.83 18.33 -25.68
CA GLN A 236 12.00 19.71 -26.16
C GLN A 236 10.69 20.50 -26.15
N LEU A 237 9.60 19.90 -26.62
CA LEU A 237 8.28 20.54 -26.66
C LEU A 237 7.68 20.71 -25.26
N ARG A 238 7.79 19.68 -24.41
CA ARG A 238 7.34 19.71 -23.00
C ARG A 238 8.07 20.81 -22.23
N ASP A 239 9.40 20.83 -22.28
CA ASP A 239 10.23 21.80 -21.56
C ASP A 239 10.03 23.23 -22.10
N SER A 240 9.64 23.37 -23.37
CA SER A 240 9.26 24.66 -23.98
C SER A 240 7.80 25.09 -23.70
N GLY A 241 7.01 24.27 -22.98
CA GLY A 241 5.62 24.55 -22.65
C GLY A 241 4.58 24.26 -23.75
N PHE A 242 4.99 23.64 -24.87
CA PHE A 242 4.08 23.27 -25.97
C PHE A 242 3.41 21.91 -25.73
N LEU A 243 2.63 21.79 -24.64
CA LEU A 243 2.13 20.52 -24.12
C LEU A 243 1.28 19.71 -25.12
N ARG A 244 0.38 20.37 -25.87
CA ARG A 244 -0.46 19.68 -26.88
C ARG A 244 0.38 19.07 -27.99
N ARG A 245 1.37 19.82 -28.49
CA ARG A 245 2.27 19.33 -29.54
C ARG A 245 3.16 18.21 -29.01
N ALA A 246 3.57 18.26 -27.75
CA ALA A 246 4.31 17.18 -27.12
C ALA A 246 3.48 15.89 -27.09
N ALA A 247 2.19 15.97 -26.76
CA ALA A 247 1.28 14.82 -26.83
C ALA A 247 1.08 14.30 -28.27
N ASP A 248 0.93 15.20 -29.25
CA ASP A 248 0.80 14.80 -30.67
C ASP A 248 2.03 14.03 -31.19
N VAL A 249 3.23 14.38 -30.71
CA VAL A 249 4.48 13.68 -31.05
C VAL A 249 4.53 12.29 -30.43
N LEU A 250 4.06 12.12 -29.19
CA LEU A 250 3.97 10.81 -28.57
C LEU A 250 3.01 9.88 -29.31
N ASP A 251 1.88 10.42 -29.78
CA ASP A 251 0.84 9.64 -30.45
C ASP A 251 1.29 9.10 -31.82
N GLN A 252 2.08 9.87 -32.56
CA GLN A 252 2.60 9.48 -33.88
C GLN A 252 3.48 8.23 -33.85
N ASP A 253 4.38 8.13 -32.86
CA ASP A 253 5.37 7.04 -32.76
C ASP A 253 5.14 6.11 -31.55
N LEU A 254 3.90 6.08 -31.03
CA LEU A 254 3.57 5.44 -29.76
C LEU A 254 4.05 3.98 -29.67
N GLU A 255 3.83 3.15 -30.69
CA GLU A 255 4.23 1.73 -30.66
C GLU A 255 5.76 1.55 -30.55
N GLN A 256 6.52 2.40 -31.25
CA GLN A 256 7.98 2.36 -31.21
C GLN A 256 8.52 2.86 -29.88
N ILE A 257 7.93 3.95 -29.36
CA ILE A 257 8.27 4.52 -28.05
C ILE A 257 8.03 3.49 -26.96
N VAL A 258 6.82 2.90 -26.91
CA VAL A 258 6.42 1.85 -25.95
C VAL A 258 7.43 0.70 -25.97
N SER A 259 7.73 0.16 -27.16
CA SER A 259 8.70 -0.95 -27.29
C SER A 259 10.12 -0.58 -26.85
N ALA A 260 10.53 0.68 -26.94
CA ALA A 260 11.87 1.13 -26.58
C ALA A 260 12.03 1.40 -25.08
N ILE A 261 10.98 1.89 -24.43
CA ILE A 261 11.04 2.36 -23.04
C ILE A 261 10.46 1.40 -22.02
N GLU A 262 9.52 0.52 -22.38
CA GLU A 262 8.86 -0.35 -21.40
C GLU A 262 9.84 -1.36 -20.78
N PRO A 263 9.96 -1.41 -19.43
CA PRO A 263 10.70 -2.46 -18.74
C PRO A 263 10.04 -3.83 -18.92
N THR A 264 10.71 -4.90 -18.48
CA THR A 264 10.09 -6.23 -18.47
C THR A 264 8.82 -6.22 -17.61
N TYR A 265 7.83 -7.01 -18.01
CA TYR A 265 6.55 -7.11 -17.31
C TYR A 265 6.69 -7.46 -15.82
N GLU A 266 7.68 -8.29 -15.45
CA GLU A 266 7.91 -8.68 -14.06
C GLU A 266 8.35 -7.52 -13.16
N SER A 267 9.24 -6.66 -13.65
CA SER A 267 9.70 -5.46 -12.95
C SER A 267 8.61 -4.39 -12.97
N SER A 268 8.02 -4.18 -14.14
CA SER A 268 6.97 -3.22 -14.44
C SER A 268 5.75 -3.38 -13.53
N SER A 269 5.21 -4.60 -13.46
CA SER A 269 3.96 -4.90 -12.76
C SER A 269 4.02 -4.80 -11.24
N LYS A 270 5.21 -4.62 -10.64
CA LYS A 270 5.40 -4.48 -9.19
C LYS A 270 5.99 -3.13 -8.79
N CYS A 271 6.26 -2.25 -9.75
CA CYS A 271 6.89 -0.95 -9.51
C CYS A 271 5.95 0.16 -9.96
N PRO A 272 5.17 0.76 -9.04
CA PRO A 272 4.16 1.76 -9.39
C PRO A 272 4.77 3.12 -9.74
N LEU A 273 6.07 3.34 -9.48
CA LEU A 273 6.78 4.61 -9.67
C LEU A 273 7.47 4.70 -11.05
N ILE A 274 7.35 3.68 -11.88
CA ILE A 274 7.90 3.68 -13.24
C ILE A 274 7.15 4.72 -14.08
N ILE A 275 7.87 5.59 -14.78
CA ILE A 275 7.25 6.52 -15.74
C ILE A 275 6.68 5.75 -16.93
N LYS A 276 5.36 5.73 -17.08
CA LYS A 276 4.67 5.04 -18.18
C LYS A 276 4.41 5.97 -19.37
N PRO A 277 4.15 5.41 -20.56
CA PRO A 277 3.65 6.20 -21.69
C PRO A 277 2.45 7.08 -21.31
N ALA A 278 1.53 6.56 -20.49
CA ALA A 278 0.39 7.32 -19.97
C ALA A 278 0.81 8.53 -19.12
N ASP A 279 1.85 8.40 -18.28
CA ASP A 279 2.40 9.54 -17.52
C ASP A 279 2.97 10.61 -18.46
N LEU A 280 3.61 10.21 -19.56
CA LEU A 280 4.16 11.16 -20.54
C LEU A 280 3.04 11.99 -21.21
N PHE A 281 1.88 11.40 -21.49
CA PHE A 281 0.73 12.13 -22.06
C PHE A 281 0.17 13.21 -21.13
N ILE A 282 0.19 12.98 -19.81
CA ILE A 282 -0.28 13.95 -18.82
C ILE A 282 0.86 14.82 -18.25
N MET A 283 2.07 14.69 -18.79
CA MET A 283 3.28 15.41 -18.33
C MET A 283 3.66 15.08 -16.88
N GLY A 284 3.32 13.87 -16.42
CA GLY A 284 3.63 13.37 -15.09
C GLY A 284 5.11 12.98 -14.90
N LEU A 285 5.44 12.63 -13.67
CA LEU A 285 6.76 12.19 -13.19
C LEU A 285 6.74 10.73 -12.69
N GLY A 286 5.66 9.99 -13.01
CA GLY A 286 5.45 8.59 -12.65
C GLY A 286 4.37 8.45 -11.58
N LYS A 287 3.39 7.57 -11.84
CA LYS A 287 2.20 7.33 -10.98
C LYS A 287 1.18 8.49 -10.95
N ASP A 288 1.34 9.49 -11.81
CA ASP A 288 0.38 10.60 -11.91
C ASP A 288 -0.82 10.19 -12.77
N ALA A 289 -0.58 9.33 -13.77
CA ALA A 289 -1.61 8.77 -14.62
C ALA A 289 -2.27 7.59 -13.92
N ASN A 290 -3.60 7.57 -13.88
CA ASN A 290 -4.33 6.42 -13.35
C ASN A 290 -4.35 5.27 -14.36
N GLN A 291 -4.00 5.52 -15.61
CA GLN A 291 -4.12 4.56 -16.70
C GLN A 291 -2.83 3.73 -16.80
N MET A 292 -2.99 2.41 -16.89
CA MET A 292 -1.87 1.46 -16.97
C MET A 292 -1.58 1.02 -18.41
N THR A 293 -2.56 1.19 -19.31
CA THR A 293 -2.43 0.82 -20.73
C THR A 293 -1.91 1.97 -21.58
N SER A 294 -1.08 1.66 -22.56
CA SER A 294 -0.51 2.64 -23.50
C SER A 294 -1.51 3.20 -24.52
N ARG A 295 -2.63 2.51 -24.81
CA ARG A 295 -3.66 2.97 -25.76
C ARG A 295 -4.91 3.50 -25.07
N LEU A 296 -5.21 4.78 -25.31
CA LEU A 296 -6.33 5.52 -24.73
C LEU A 296 -7.69 5.16 -25.36
N ASP A 297 -7.74 4.98 -26.68
CA ASP A 297 -9.01 4.95 -27.43
C ASP A 297 -9.84 3.66 -27.26
N PHE A 298 -9.20 2.56 -26.85
CA PHE A 298 -9.83 1.24 -26.70
C PHE A 298 -9.88 0.72 -25.26
N ALA A 299 -9.35 1.51 -24.32
CA ALA A 299 -9.33 1.19 -22.90
C ALA A 299 -10.76 1.03 -22.35
N TYR A 300 -11.70 1.82 -22.87
CA TYR A 300 -13.02 2.02 -22.25
C TYR A 300 -14.18 1.37 -23.00
N SER A 301 -14.00 1.03 -24.27
CA SER A 301 -15.04 0.42 -25.09
C SER A 301 -15.19 -1.07 -24.77
N ASP A 302 -16.43 -1.43 -24.40
CA ASP A 302 -16.88 -2.80 -24.36
C ASP A 302 -16.81 -3.38 -25.79
N THR A 303 -16.28 -4.59 -25.89
CA THR A 303 -16.23 -5.35 -27.16
C THR A 303 -17.14 -6.57 -27.05
N GLU A 304 -17.33 -7.33 -28.13
CA GLU A 304 -18.07 -8.61 -28.06
C GLU A 304 -17.35 -9.64 -27.18
N THR A 305 -16.03 -9.53 -27.05
CA THR A 305 -15.18 -10.50 -26.34
C THR A 305 -14.68 -10.02 -24.99
N ALA A 306 -14.82 -8.73 -24.67
CA ALA A 306 -14.38 -8.17 -23.39
C ALA A 306 -15.34 -7.08 -22.85
N THR A 307 -15.46 -7.01 -21.52
CA THR A 307 -16.29 -6.04 -20.81
C THR A 307 -15.46 -5.24 -19.79
N SER A 308 -15.73 -3.94 -19.70
CA SER A 308 -15.10 -3.02 -18.75
C SER A 308 -15.83 -3.04 -17.41
N VAL A 309 -15.08 -3.19 -16.31
CA VAL A 309 -15.63 -3.30 -14.95
C VAL A 309 -14.89 -2.37 -14.00
N ILE A 310 -15.62 -1.45 -13.37
CA ILE A 310 -15.10 -0.62 -12.27
C ILE A 310 -15.33 -1.36 -10.95
N PHE A 311 -14.29 -1.51 -10.13
CA PHE A 311 -14.38 -2.11 -8.81
C PHE A 311 -13.50 -1.39 -7.78
N SER A 312 -13.94 -1.42 -6.51
CA SER A 312 -13.18 -0.90 -5.38
C SER A 312 -12.52 -2.04 -4.60
N ASP A 313 -11.27 -1.88 -4.19
CA ASP A 313 -10.59 -2.76 -3.23
C ASP A 313 -10.30 -2.02 -1.93
N ASN A 314 -10.58 -2.66 -0.79
CA ASN A 314 -10.40 -2.06 0.52
C ASN A 314 -9.12 -2.60 1.17
N GLY A 315 -8.01 -1.87 1.00
CA GLY A 315 -6.82 -1.92 1.85
C GLY A 315 -5.87 -3.09 1.66
N CYS A 316 -6.18 -4.06 0.80
CA CYS A 316 -5.51 -5.35 0.80
C CYS A 316 -4.61 -5.56 -0.42
N TRP A 317 -5.12 -5.30 -1.61
CA TRP A 317 -4.37 -5.43 -2.86
C TRP A 317 -4.10 -4.04 -3.44
N PRO A 318 -2.87 -3.73 -3.89
CA PRO A 318 -1.76 -4.67 -4.16
C PRO A 318 -0.68 -4.75 -3.08
N ASP A 319 -0.76 -3.92 -2.03
CA ASP A 319 0.36 -3.69 -1.11
C ASP A 319 0.49 -4.73 0.01
N SER A 320 -0.65 -5.23 0.51
CA SER A 320 -0.69 -6.09 1.70
C SER A 320 -0.72 -7.57 1.34
N PRO A 321 0.07 -8.43 2.01
CA PRO A 321 -0.05 -9.87 1.85
C PRO A 321 -1.22 -10.40 2.71
N GLY A 322 -1.91 -11.45 2.24
CA GLY A 322 -2.99 -12.07 3.00
C GLY A 322 -4.02 -12.78 2.13
N GLY A 323 -4.97 -13.45 2.77
CA GLY A 323 -6.00 -14.21 2.06
C GLY A 323 -6.90 -13.34 1.18
N VAL A 324 -7.29 -12.16 1.64
CA VAL A 324 -8.12 -11.22 0.85
C VAL A 324 -7.38 -10.76 -0.40
N SER A 325 -6.12 -10.34 -0.26
CA SER A 325 -5.27 -9.92 -1.39
C SER A 325 -4.98 -11.09 -2.35
N ASN A 326 -4.85 -12.31 -1.85
CA ASN A 326 -4.71 -13.52 -2.67
C ASN A 326 -5.95 -13.74 -3.55
N CYS A 327 -7.16 -13.65 -2.98
CA CYS A 327 -8.40 -13.78 -3.75
C CYS A 327 -8.48 -12.70 -4.83
N ARG A 328 -8.10 -11.46 -4.51
CA ARG A 328 -8.09 -10.35 -5.47
C ARG A 328 -7.07 -10.56 -6.59
N ARG A 329 -5.85 -10.99 -6.24
CA ARG A 329 -4.82 -11.39 -7.21
C ARG A 329 -5.34 -12.48 -8.15
N ASP A 330 -5.99 -13.50 -7.62
CA ASP A 330 -6.49 -14.62 -8.44
C ASP A 330 -7.57 -14.16 -9.41
N LEU A 331 -8.45 -13.25 -8.97
CA LEU A 331 -9.46 -12.62 -9.82
C LEU A 331 -8.81 -11.77 -10.93
N VAL A 332 -7.90 -10.87 -10.55
CA VAL A 332 -7.20 -9.97 -11.48
C VAL A 332 -6.36 -10.78 -12.46
N ASN A 333 -5.64 -11.81 -12.03
CA ASN A 333 -4.80 -12.62 -12.91
C ASN A 333 -5.59 -13.62 -13.76
N GLY A 334 -6.70 -14.13 -13.23
CA GLY A 334 -7.44 -15.26 -13.78
C GLY A 334 -8.48 -14.88 -14.83
N HIS A 335 -9.02 -13.66 -14.79
CA HIS A 335 -9.95 -13.19 -15.81
C HIS A 335 -9.27 -13.07 -17.19
N LYS A 336 -10.05 -13.32 -18.25
CA LYS A 336 -9.58 -13.20 -19.64
C LYS A 336 -10.42 -12.23 -20.47
N THR A 337 -11.68 -12.02 -20.08
CA THR A 337 -12.64 -11.18 -20.80
C THR A 337 -12.94 -9.88 -20.05
N ILE A 338 -12.27 -9.61 -18.93
CA ILE A 338 -12.56 -8.46 -18.08
C ILE A 338 -11.43 -7.42 -18.20
N LYS A 339 -11.81 -6.18 -18.51
CA LYS A 339 -10.95 -5.00 -18.42
C LYS A 339 -11.25 -4.29 -17.10
N GLY A 340 -10.33 -4.36 -16.14
CA GLY A 340 -10.54 -3.81 -14.79
C GLY A 340 -10.18 -2.33 -14.67
N HIS A 341 -11.04 -1.57 -14.01
CA HIS A 341 -10.76 -0.20 -13.56
C HIS A 341 -10.85 -0.18 -12.03
N CYS A 342 -9.70 -0.13 -11.37
CA CYS A 342 -9.60 -0.34 -9.93
C CYS A 342 -9.46 0.98 -9.17
N LEU A 343 -10.29 1.14 -8.14
CA LEU A 343 -10.04 2.09 -7.07
C LEU A 343 -9.55 1.30 -5.85
N ALA A 344 -8.25 1.35 -5.57
CA ALA A 344 -7.63 0.62 -4.47
C ALA A 344 -7.45 1.56 -3.28
N GLU A 345 -8.28 1.44 -2.26
CA GLU A 345 -8.02 2.08 -0.97
C GLU A 345 -6.75 1.46 -0.39
N SER A 346 -5.73 2.24 -0.08
CA SER A 346 -4.51 1.77 0.58
C SER A 346 -4.26 2.56 1.85
N ALA A 347 -3.53 1.97 2.79
CA ALA A 347 -3.15 2.69 3.99
C ALA A 347 -2.29 3.92 3.63
N ASN A 348 -1.37 3.78 2.68
CA ASN A 348 -0.38 4.80 2.34
C ASN A 348 -0.23 4.96 0.82
N ASP A 349 0.22 6.13 0.39
CA ASP A 349 0.43 6.48 -1.02
C ASP A 349 1.50 5.67 -1.73
N PHE A 350 2.54 5.23 -1.02
CA PHE A 350 3.76 4.65 -1.61
C PHE A 350 4.03 3.23 -1.10
N GLY A 351 2.97 2.46 -0.86
CA GLY A 351 3.11 1.02 -0.65
C GLY A 351 3.87 0.36 -1.80
N VAL A 352 4.78 -0.56 -1.49
CA VAL A 352 5.46 -1.39 -2.50
C VAL A 352 4.50 -2.54 -2.84
N PRO A 353 3.97 -2.60 -4.09
CA PRO A 353 3.07 -3.65 -4.50
C PRO A 353 3.72 -5.03 -4.36
N ARG A 354 3.03 -5.95 -3.68
CA ARG A 354 3.47 -7.35 -3.57
C ARG A 354 2.95 -8.22 -4.71
N TYR A 355 1.89 -7.76 -5.36
CA TYR A 355 1.24 -8.44 -6.47
C TYR A 355 1.32 -7.59 -7.74
N GLN A 356 1.22 -8.26 -8.88
CA GLN A 356 1.17 -7.61 -10.19
C GLN A 356 -0.07 -6.70 -10.28
N ILE A 357 0.05 -5.52 -10.87
CA ILE A 357 -1.04 -4.53 -10.99
C ILE A 357 -1.48 -4.20 -12.42
N GLU A 358 -0.88 -4.80 -13.45
CA GLU A 358 -1.03 -4.40 -14.85
C GLU A 358 -1.90 -5.35 -15.67
N ARG A 359 -1.82 -6.66 -15.40
CA ARG A 359 -2.56 -7.66 -16.15
C ARG A 359 -4.04 -7.58 -15.81
N ASN A 360 -4.86 -7.46 -16.85
CA ASN A 360 -6.31 -7.27 -16.81
C ASN A 360 -6.77 -6.01 -16.05
N ILE A 361 -5.87 -5.07 -15.79
CA ILE A 361 -6.16 -3.77 -15.18
C ILE A 361 -5.80 -2.69 -16.19
N THR A 362 -6.81 -1.93 -16.60
CA THR A 362 -6.69 -0.84 -17.56
C THR A 362 -6.40 0.48 -16.86
N SER A 363 -7.06 0.74 -15.72
CA SER A 363 -6.76 1.89 -14.87
C SER A 363 -6.77 1.48 -13.39
N MET A 364 -5.91 2.12 -12.61
CA MET A 364 -5.78 1.96 -11.17
C MET A 364 -5.55 3.33 -10.53
N LYS A 365 -6.41 3.69 -9.57
CA LYS A 365 -6.12 4.78 -8.63
C LYS A 365 -5.96 4.19 -7.24
N VAL A 366 -4.81 4.49 -6.62
CA VAL A 366 -4.62 4.23 -5.18
C VAL A 366 -5.18 5.42 -4.41
N LEU A 367 -6.10 5.15 -3.48
CA LEU A 367 -6.70 6.14 -2.60
C LEU A 367 -6.08 5.97 -1.20
N PRO A 368 -5.19 6.86 -0.75
CA PRO A 368 -4.58 6.78 0.57
C PRO A 368 -5.58 7.13 1.68
N LEU A 369 -5.66 6.28 2.70
CA LEU A 369 -6.45 6.58 3.90
C LEU A 369 -5.64 7.41 4.92
N TRP A 370 -4.35 7.10 5.03
CA TRP A 370 -3.41 7.68 6.02
C TRP A 370 -2.15 8.26 5.36
N GLY A 371 -2.23 8.56 4.07
CA GLY A 371 -1.09 9.01 3.26
C GLY A 371 -0.66 10.46 3.48
N LEU A 372 0.34 10.85 2.69
CA LEU A 372 0.95 12.19 2.67
C LEU A 372 0.22 13.15 1.73
N ASP A 373 -0.74 12.64 0.95
CA ASP A 373 -1.58 13.40 0.01
C ASP A 373 -2.47 14.48 0.66
N SER A 374 -2.47 14.56 1.98
CA SER A 374 -3.30 15.46 2.79
C SER A 374 -4.80 15.33 2.48
N LYS A 375 -5.24 14.18 1.96
CA LYS A 375 -6.62 13.90 1.51
C LYS A 375 -7.13 14.92 0.49
N THR A 376 -6.26 15.38 -0.41
CA THR A 376 -6.66 16.32 -1.45
C THR A 376 -7.59 15.62 -2.44
N ALA A 377 -8.81 16.13 -2.61
CA ALA A 377 -9.88 15.49 -3.37
C ALA A 377 -9.73 15.64 -4.92
N TYR A 378 -8.53 15.40 -5.45
CA TYR A 378 -8.26 15.41 -6.89
C TYR A 378 -8.40 14.02 -7.55
N HIS A 379 -8.71 13.00 -6.75
CA HIS A 379 -8.71 11.61 -7.16
C HIS A 379 -9.89 11.30 -8.09
N GLY A 380 -9.60 10.64 -9.22
CA GLY A 380 -10.63 10.05 -10.08
C GLY A 380 -10.28 8.62 -10.47
N VAL A 381 -11.28 7.84 -10.92
CA VAL A 381 -11.07 6.43 -11.32
C VAL A 381 -10.40 6.32 -12.69
N LEU A 382 -10.75 7.21 -13.62
CA LEU A 382 -10.18 7.25 -14.97
C LEU A 382 -9.13 8.35 -15.07
N ASP A 383 -9.53 9.57 -14.80
CA ASP A 383 -8.65 10.74 -14.85
C ASP A 383 -8.75 11.48 -13.52
N ASN A 384 -7.62 12.03 -13.08
CA ASN A 384 -7.59 12.90 -11.92
C ASN A 384 -8.18 14.28 -12.27
N LEU A 385 -8.75 14.96 -11.29
CA LEU A 385 -9.15 16.35 -11.45
C LEU A 385 -7.91 17.22 -11.64
N LEU A 386 -8.03 18.20 -12.52
CA LEU A 386 -7.03 19.24 -12.66
C LEU A 386 -6.97 20.08 -11.38
N GLN A 387 -5.78 20.57 -11.04
CA GLN A 387 -5.61 21.44 -9.86
C GLN A 387 -6.57 22.63 -9.90
N THR A 388 -6.81 23.22 -11.08
CA THR A 388 -7.76 24.32 -11.24
C THR A 388 -9.20 23.93 -10.88
N GLN A 389 -9.62 22.70 -11.17
CA GLN A 389 -10.95 22.22 -10.80
C GLN A 389 -11.07 22.01 -9.29
N VAL A 390 -9.99 21.56 -8.64
CA VAL A 390 -9.92 21.45 -7.17
C VAL A 390 -9.99 22.83 -6.52
N ASP A 391 -9.21 23.79 -7.03
CA ASP A 391 -9.23 25.17 -6.56
C ASP A 391 -10.62 25.81 -6.74
N ASP A 392 -11.30 25.53 -7.86
CA ASP A 392 -12.68 25.95 -8.10
C ASP A 392 -13.63 25.38 -7.03
N LYS A 393 -13.54 24.08 -6.72
CA LYS A 393 -14.35 23.46 -5.63
C LYS A 393 -14.09 24.13 -4.28
N ILE A 394 -12.82 24.38 -3.95
CA ILE A 394 -12.43 25.06 -2.71
C ILE A 394 -13.05 26.46 -2.65
N SER A 395 -12.99 27.21 -3.75
CA SER A 395 -13.52 28.58 -3.81
C SER A 395 -15.05 28.63 -3.73
N GLN A 396 -15.74 27.69 -4.38
CA GLN A 396 -17.20 27.65 -4.46
C GLN A 396 -17.86 27.14 -3.18
N THR A 397 -17.18 26.30 -2.40
CA THR A 397 -17.74 25.73 -1.18
C THR A 397 -17.99 26.81 -0.13
N SER A 398 -19.26 27.11 0.13
CA SER A 398 -19.68 28.14 1.09
C SER A 398 -19.93 27.56 2.48
N LEU A 399 -19.52 28.30 3.52
CA LEU A 399 -19.74 27.87 4.91
C LEU A 399 -21.24 27.88 5.27
N GLU A 400 -21.95 28.93 4.90
CA GLU A 400 -23.36 29.11 5.29
C GLU A 400 -24.32 28.24 4.46
N GLY A 401 -24.19 28.22 3.13
CA GLY A 401 -25.10 27.48 2.26
C GLY A 401 -24.78 25.99 2.17
N ASP A 402 -23.51 25.65 1.94
CA ASP A 402 -23.16 24.26 1.65
C ASP A 402 -22.87 23.48 2.94
N ILE A 403 -22.01 23.99 3.81
CA ILE A 403 -21.62 23.26 5.02
C ILE A 403 -22.78 23.24 6.03
N LYS A 404 -23.26 24.40 6.47
CA LYS A 404 -24.28 24.47 7.53
C LYS A 404 -25.67 24.00 7.08
N GLN A 405 -26.17 24.46 5.93
CA GLN A 405 -27.54 24.13 5.50
C GLN A 405 -27.64 22.77 4.80
N THR A 406 -26.56 22.25 4.20
CA THR A 406 -26.61 21.00 3.44
C THR A 406 -25.87 19.86 4.15
N PHE A 407 -24.59 20.03 4.48
CA PHE A 407 -23.76 18.94 4.98
C PHE A 407 -24.05 18.55 6.44
N ILE A 408 -24.17 19.52 7.34
CA ILE A 408 -24.44 19.26 8.77
C ILE A 408 -25.72 18.41 8.97
N PRO A 409 -26.87 18.72 8.34
CA PRO A 409 -28.05 17.86 8.44
C PRO A 409 -27.82 16.42 7.98
N LEU A 410 -27.01 16.21 6.92
CA LEU A 410 -26.63 14.87 6.48
C LEU A 410 -25.80 14.14 7.55
N LEU A 411 -24.88 14.84 8.20
CA LEU A 411 -24.07 14.31 9.28
C LEU A 411 -24.94 13.88 10.49
N HIS A 412 -25.90 14.71 10.90
CA HIS A 412 -26.85 14.34 11.97
C HIS A 412 -27.66 13.09 11.62
N HIS A 413 -28.13 12.99 10.37
CA HIS A 413 -28.86 11.79 9.92
C HIS A 413 -27.97 10.54 9.89
N PHE A 414 -26.70 10.69 9.51
CA PHE A 414 -25.73 9.60 9.58
C PHE A 414 -25.54 9.13 11.02
N VAL A 415 -25.28 10.04 11.97
CA VAL A 415 -25.09 9.71 13.39
C VAL A 415 -26.35 9.09 13.99
N ARG A 416 -27.55 9.62 13.69
CA ARG A 416 -28.81 9.00 14.11
C ARG A 416 -28.93 7.56 13.59
N GLY A 417 -28.55 7.31 12.34
CA GLY A 417 -28.54 5.97 11.74
C GLY A 417 -27.57 5.01 12.43
N ALA A 418 -26.41 5.49 12.86
CA ALA A 418 -25.43 4.72 13.65
C ALA A 418 -25.93 4.40 15.07
N ARG A 419 -26.82 5.22 15.63
CA ARG A 419 -27.41 5.05 16.97
C ARG A 419 -28.64 4.12 16.99
N LEU A 420 -29.09 3.59 15.86
CA LEU A 420 -30.27 2.71 15.81
C LEU A 420 -29.99 1.35 16.46
N LYS A 421 -30.90 0.89 17.32
CA LYS A 421 -30.84 -0.43 17.98
C LYS A 421 -31.16 -1.55 16.97
N ARG A 422 -32.10 -1.31 16.07
CA ARG A 422 -32.54 -2.24 15.02
C ARG A 422 -32.82 -1.48 13.72
N TYR A 423 -32.44 -2.07 12.59
CA TYR A 423 -32.69 -1.48 11.27
C TYR A 423 -33.99 -2.00 10.66
N THR A 424 -34.94 -1.11 10.39
CA THR A 424 -36.07 -1.42 9.51
C THR A 424 -35.73 -1.13 8.05
N ARG A 425 -36.49 -1.69 7.10
CA ARG A 425 -36.30 -1.39 5.67
C ARG A 425 -36.42 0.11 5.37
N LYS A 426 -37.29 0.83 6.09
CA LYS A 426 -37.44 2.29 5.93
C LYS A 426 -36.17 3.02 6.38
N ASP A 427 -35.58 2.62 7.50
CA ASP A 427 -34.35 3.20 8.02
C ASP A 427 -33.16 2.96 7.09
N LEU A 428 -33.04 1.75 6.54
CA LEU A 428 -32.00 1.42 5.57
C LEU A 428 -32.09 2.29 4.31
N VAL A 429 -33.31 2.59 3.83
CA VAL A 429 -33.52 3.51 2.70
C VAL A 429 -33.09 4.93 3.06
N VAL A 430 -33.41 5.40 4.27
CA VAL A 430 -32.97 6.72 4.75
C VAL A 430 -31.43 6.79 4.81
N CYS A 431 -30.79 5.83 5.46
CA CYS A 431 -29.33 5.77 5.56
C CYS A 431 -28.67 5.71 4.18
N SER A 432 -29.20 4.90 3.26
CA SER A 432 -28.71 4.82 1.87
C SER A 432 -28.80 6.19 1.16
N ASN A 433 -29.90 6.91 1.34
CA ASN A 433 -30.07 8.25 0.76
C ASN A 433 -29.11 9.27 1.37
N VAL A 434 -28.72 9.14 2.65
CA VAL A 434 -27.71 10.00 3.26
C VAL A 434 -26.37 9.84 2.55
N PHE A 435 -25.90 8.60 2.37
CA PHE A 435 -24.65 8.32 1.66
C PHE A 435 -24.67 8.83 0.21
N LEU A 436 -25.76 8.60 -0.52
CA LEU A 436 -25.91 9.10 -1.89
C LEU A 436 -25.90 10.63 -1.95
N LYS A 437 -26.48 11.31 -0.96
CA LYS A 437 -26.46 12.78 -0.88
C LYS A 437 -25.08 13.31 -0.48
N MET A 438 -24.36 12.62 0.40
CA MET A 438 -22.97 12.98 0.75
C MET A 438 -22.05 12.85 -0.46
N ASN A 439 -22.15 11.76 -1.22
CA ASN A 439 -21.39 11.63 -2.46
C ASN A 439 -21.74 12.74 -3.47
N LYS A 440 -23.03 13.01 -3.69
CA LYS A 440 -23.47 14.11 -4.55
C LYS A 440 -22.99 15.49 -4.07
N TYR A 441 -22.87 15.69 -2.76
CA TYR A 441 -22.36 16.93 -2.18
C TYR A 441 -20.89 17.15 -2.55
N PHE A 442 -20.05 16.10 -2.48
CA PHE A 442 -18.62 16.18 -2.81
C PHE A 442 -18.32 16.19 -4.33
N GLU A 443 -19.32 16.00 -5.19
CA GLU A 443 -19.18 16.27 -6.63
C GLU A 443 -18.86 17.75 -6.87
N THR A 444 -19.45 18.68 -6.10
CA THR A 444 -19.28 20.14 -6.28
C THR A 444 -18.53 20.81 -5.14
N CYS A 445 -18.62 20.28 -3.93
CA CYS A 445 -17.99 20.88 -2.75
C CYS A 445 -16.65 20.22 -2.43
N ASP A 446 -15.73 20.99 -1.85
CA ASP A 446 -14.42 20.51 -1.44
C ASP A 446 -14.49 19.65 -0.17
N PHE A 447 -13.75 18.54 -0.18
CA PHE A 447 -13.76 17.57 0.90
C PHE A 447 -13.10 18.11 2.17
N ASN A 448 -11.88 18.65 2.04
CA ASN A 448 -11.08 19.09 3.17
C ASN A 448 -11.68 20.32 3.85
N LYS A 449 -12.13 21.31 3.08
CA LYS A 449 -12.78 22.52 3.60
C LYS A 449 -14.04 22.20 4.40
N THR A 450 -14.81 21.20 3.97
CA THR A 450 -16.00 20.76 4.72
C THR A 450 -15.63 20.05 6.01
N TRP A 451 -14.79 19.01 5.96
CA TRP A 451 -14.46 18.20 7.15
C TRP A 451 -13.57 18.89 8.17
N GLN A 452 -12.72 19.84 7.74
CA GLN A 452 -11.87 20.62 8.65
C GLN A 452 -12.60 21.83 9.28
N SER A 453 -13.85 22.10 8.85
CA SER A 453 -14.66 23.17 9.41
C SER A 453 -14.98 22.94 10.89
N ASN A 454 -14.81 23.98 11.71
CA ASN A 454 -15.11 23.92 13.15
C ASN A 454 -16.59 23.58 13.39
N GLN A 455 -17.49 24.07 12.54
CA GLN A 455 -18.93 23.80 12.63
C GLN A 455 -19.26 22.32 12.42
N VAL A 456 -18.51 21.62 11.56
CA VAL A 456 -18.68 20.17 11.36
C VAL A 456 -18.20 19.39 12.57
N ARG A 457 -17.10 19.82 13.21
CA ARG A 457 -16.60 19.21 14.46
C ARG A 457 -17.58 19.39 15.62
N GLU A 458 -18.13 20.59 15.78
CA GLU A 458 -19.15 20.89 16.79
C GLU A 458 -20.42 20.09 16.53
N ALA A 459 -20.92 20.07 15.29
CA ALA A 459 -22.10 19.31 14.91
C ALA A 459 -21.93 17.79 15.06
N TRP A 460 -20.71 17.27 14.80
CA TRP A 460 -20.39 15.86 15.04
C TRP A 460 -20.63 15.49 16.51
N ILE A 461 -20.05 16.27 17.42
CA ILE A 461 -20.20 16.05 18.86
C ILE A 461 -21.67 16.22 19.26
N GLU A 462 -22.31 17.33 18.85
CA GLU A 462 -23.71 17.62 19.13
C GLU A 462 -24.63 16.47 18.71
N ALA A 463 -24.45 15.91 17.51
CA ALA A 463 -25.28 14.83 16.98
C ALA A 463 -25.29 13.57 17.85
N TRP A 464 -24.22 13.29 18.60
CA TRP A 464 -24.17 12.18 19.55
C TRP A 464 -24.89 12.49 20.87
N PHE A 465 -24.97 13.77 21.26
CA PHE A 465 -25.66 14.23 22.46
C PHE A 465 -27.14 14.55 22.27
N VAL A 466 -27.61 14.73 21.02
CA VAL A 466 -29.03 14.96 20.72
C VAL A 466 -29.88 13.82 21.32
N GLU A 467 -30.85 14.18 22.16
CA GLU A 467 -31.82 13.23 22.71
C GLU A 467 -32.92 12.96 21.69
N HIS A 468 -33.31 11.69 21.56
CA HIS A 468 -34.36 11.24 20.68
C HIS A 468 -35.45 10.54 21.49
N ASP A 469 -36.70 10.94 21.27
CA ASP A 469 -37.89 10.30 21.86
C ASP A 469 -38.24 8.94 21.20
N ASP A 470 -37.41 8.48 20.26
CA ASP A 470 -37.59 7.23 19.54
C ASP A 470 -36.95 6.07 20.34
N PRO A 471 -37.72 5.08 20.81
CA PRO A 471 -37.19 3.98 21.61
C PRO A 471 -36.20 3.08 20.85
N ASN A 472 -36.18 3.17 19.51
CA ASN A 472 -35.25 2.43 18.66
C ASN A 472 -33.91 3.16 18.46
N VAL A 473 -33.69 4.32 19.08
CA VAL A 473 -32.41 5.05 19.03
C VAL A 473 -31.77 5.04 20.41
N TRP A 474 -30.47 4.74 20.49
CA TRP A 474 -29.72 4.86 21.74
C TRP A 474 -29.51 6.33 22.11
N ASN A 475 -29.90 6.72 23.33
CA ASN A 475 -29.57 8.02 23.91
C ASN A 475 -28.27 7.97 24.71
N PHE A 476 -27.52 9.08 24.73
CA PHE A 476 -26.25 9.16 25.45
C PHE A 476 -26.37 8.74 26.92
N ARG A 477 -27.45 9.15 27.59
CA ARG A 477 -27.73 8.84 29.01
C ARG A 477 -27.97 7.35 29.29
N GLU A 478 -28.24 6.55 28.26
CA GLU A 478 -28.48 5.10 28.41
C GLU A 478 -27.17 4.30 28.46
N TYR A 479 -26.03 4.90 28.10
CA TYR A 479 -24.75 4.22 28.15
C TYR A 479 -24.20 4.15 29.59
N PRO A 480 -23.58 3.04 30.00
CA PRO A 480 -22.81 2.97 31.24
C PRO A 480 -21.72 4.03 31.30
N ALA A 481 -21.48 4.61 32.48
CA ALA A 481 -20.49 5.69 32.66
C ALA A 481 -19.07 5.33 32.20
N ILE A 482 -18.69 4.05 32.28
CA ILE A 482 -17.38 3.56 31.78
C ILE A 482 -17.26 3.63 30.25
N LEU A 483 -18.37 3.70 29.53
CA LEU A 483 -18.44 3.82 28.07
C LEU A 483 -18.66 5.26 27.62
N HIS A 484 -18.63 6.25 28.53
CA HIS A 484 -18.74 7.64 28.14
C HIS A 484 -17.46 8.10 27.43
N PRO A 485 -17.52 8.45 26.13
CA PRO A 485 -16.37 8.93 25.39
C PRO A 485 -15.89 10.29 25.89
N SER A 486 -14.58 10.49 25.87
CA SER A 486 -13.94 11.79 26.02
C SER A 486 -14.05 12.62 24.73
N LEU A 487 -13.71 13.91 24.82
CA LEU A 487 -13.60 14.75 23.62
C LEU A 487 -12.52 14.26 22.65
N SER A 488 -11.44 13.67 23.16
CA SER A 488 -10.40 13.06 22.32
C SER A 488 -10.98 11.89 21.52
N ASP A 489 -11.79 11.05 22.16
CA ASP A 489 -12.41 9.89 21.49
C ASP A 489 -13.33 10.33 20.34
N PHE A 490 -14.11 11.41 20.52
CA PHE A 490 -14.93 11.95 19.43
C PHE A 490 -14.09 12.48 18.26
N GLN A 491 -12.96 13.13 18.56
CA GLN A 491 -12.07 13.66 17.54
C GLN A 491 -11.35 12.54 16.79
N GLU A 492 -10.85 11.53 17.49
CA GLU A 492 -10.24 10.34 16.91
C GLU A 492 -11.23 9.56 16.04
N ALA A 493 -12.45 9.37 16.53
CA ALA A 493 -13.53 8.73 15.76
C ALA A 493 -13.86 9.53 14.50
N LEU A 494 -13.97 10.86 14.58
CA LEU A 494 -14.23 11.72 13.42
C LEU A 494 -13.12 11.60 12.38
N ASN A 495 -11.85 11.64 12.81
CA ASN A 495 -10.70 11.48 11.90
C ASN A 495 -10.73 10.13 11.17
N LEU A 496 -11.14 9.06 11.86
CA LEU A 496 -11.32 7.74 11.26
C LEU A 496 -12.43 7.75 10.19
N TYR A 497 -13.58 8.36 10.48
CA TYR A 497 -14.67 8.48 9.50
C TYR A 497 -14.30 9.36 8.30
N ILE A 498 -13.55 10.44 8.51
CA ILE A 498 -13.03 11.28 7.41
C ILE A 498 -12.20 10.43 6.45
N ALA A 499 -11.33 9.54 6.97
CA ALA A 499 -10.56 8.64 6.11
C ALA A 499 -11.47 7.70 5.33
N TYR A 500 -12.43 7.02 5.98
CA TYR A 500 -13.34 6.08 5.30
C TYR A 500 -14.32 6.74 4.33
N PHE A 501 -14.67 8.00 4.54
CA PHE A 501 -15.56 8.74 3.63
C PHE A 501 -14.84 9.46 2.51
N PHE A 502 -13.50 9.40 2.47
CA PHE A 502 -12.73 10.04 1.42
C PHE A 502 -13.08 9.50 0.03
N ILE A 503 -13.49 8.23 -0.07
CA ILE A 503 -13.98 7.62 -1.31
C ILE A 503 -15.16 8.38 -1.94
N TYR A 504 -15.96 9.11 -1.15
CA TYR A 504 -17.07 9.89 -1.69
C TYR A 504 -16.64 11.13 -2.47
N SER A 505 -15.38 11.55 -2.33
CA SER A 505 -14.80 12.62 -3.13
C SER A 505 -14.37 12.19 -4.53
N VAL A 506 -14.28 10.87 -4.77
CA VAL A 506 -13.83 10.32 -6.05
C VAL A 506 -14.95 10.42 -7.07
N GLU A 507 -14.67 11.07 -8.19
CA GLU A 507 -15.63 11.20 -9.30
C GLU A 507 -15.77 9.88 -10.07
N LEU A 508 -17.01 9.45 -10.28
CA LEU A 508 -17.33 8.32 -11.15
C LEU A 508 -17.50 8.81 -12.58
N PRO A 509 -16.95 8.10 -13.59
CA PRO A 509 -17.00 8.53 -14.97
C PRO A 509 -18.45 8.57 -15.51
N SER A 510 -18.76 9.63 -16.28
CA SER A 510 -20.11 9.94 -16.77
C SER A 510 -20.84 8.88 -17.62
N PRO A 511 -20.18 7.92 -18.34
CA PRO A 511 -20.91 6.84 -19.02
C PRO A 511 -21.36 5.72 -18.08
N CYS A 512 -21.04 5.77 -16.78
CA CYS A 512 -21.63 4.88 -15.80
C CYS A 512 -23.11 5.24 -15.66
N PRO A 513 -24.06 4.36 -16.02
CA PRO A 513 -25.47 4.67 -15.85
C PRO A 513 -25.73 4.87 -14.37
N SER A 514 -25.88 6.13 -13.95
CA SER A 514 -26.44 6.46 -12.66
C SER A 514 -27.71 5.64 -12.50
N LEU A 515 -27.71 4.76 -11.51
CA LEU A 515 -28.81 3.86 -11.17
C LEU A 515 -30.02 4.68 -10.67
N ARG A 516 -30.66 5.44 -11.56
CA ARG A 516 -31.97 6.06 -11.33
C ARG A 516 -33.03 4.98 -11.49
N GLY A 517 -33.04 4.06 -10.51
CA GLY A 517 -34.02 2.99 -10.40
C GLY A 517 -35.14 3.36 -9.43
N SER A 518 -36.36 3.42 -9.96
CA SER A 518 -37.65 3.42 -9.26
C SER A 518 -37.64 2.70 -7.88
N LYS A 519 -38.26 3.35 -6.89
CA LYS A 519 -38.40 2.93 -5.47
C LYS A 519 -38.92 1.50 -5.23
N LYS A 520 -39.39 0.78 -6.26
CA LYS A 520 -39.96 -0.58 -6.13
C LYS A 520 -38.97 -1.74 -6.36
N VAL A 521 -37.76 -1.51 -6.88
CA VAL A 521 -36.81 -2.59 -7.25
C VAL A 521 -35.55 -2.56 -6.36
N PHE A 522 -35.76 -2.67 -5.05
CA PHE A 522 -34.69 -2.88 -4.06
C PHE A 522 -34.85 -4.26 -3.42
N ALA A 523 -35.10 -5.28 -4.25
CA ALA A 523 -35.02 -6.68 -3.87
C ALA A 523 -33.63 -7.17 -4.31
N ARG A 524 -32.77 -7.46 -3.32
CA ARG A 524 -31.38 -7.96 -3.41
C ARG A 524 -30.57 -7.50 -4.63
N LYS A 525 -29.84 -6.38 -4.49
CA LYS A 525 -28.79 -5.93 -5.43
C LYS A 525 -27.39 -6.48 -5.09
N ILE A 526 -27.28 -7.29 -4.04
CA ILE A 526 -26.02 -7.88 -3.59
C ILE A 526 -26.11 -9.36 -3.94
N ASP A 527 -25.28 -9.77 -4.90
CA ASP A 527 -25.12 -11.16 -5.32
C ASP A 527 -23.79 -11.65 -4.72
N PRO A 528 -23.81 -12.36 -3.58
CA PRO A 528 -22.58 -12.84 -2.96
C PRO A 528 -21.99 -13.98 -3.79
N ILE A 529 -20.73 -13.85 -4.18
CA ILE A 529 -19.95 -14.94 -4.76
C ILE A 529 -18.99 -15.42 -3.69
N VAL A 530 -19.07 -16.71 -3.36
CA VAL A 530 -18.17 -17.33 -2.38
C VAL A 530 -16.78 -17.42 -2.99
N ASN A 531 -15.76 -17.06 -2.21
CA ASN A 531 -14.37 -17.11 -2.65
C ASN A 531 -13.95 -18.52 -3.10
N GLY A 532 -13.07 -18.59 -4.08
CA GLY A 532 -12.41 -19.83 -4.48
C GLY A 532 -11.02 -19.97 -3.88
N ILE A 533 -10.50 -21.19 -3.84
CA ILE A 533 -9.10 -21.48 -3.51
C ILE A 533 -8.35 -21.62 -4.85
N GLY A 534 -7.42 -20.70 -5.11
CA GLY A 534 -6.56 -20.75 -6.29
C GLY A 534 -5.52 -21.86 -6.23
N ASN A 535 -5.05 -22.32 -7.39
CA ASN A 535 -3.97 -23.29 -7.54
C ASN A 535 -4.14 -24.59 -6.72
N MET A 536 -5.35 -25.16 -6.71
CA MET A 536 -5.63 -26.40 -5.99
C MET A 536 -4.72 -27.58 -6.40
N ASP A 537 -4.27 -27.58 -7.66
CA ASP A 537 -3.37 -28.60 -8.21
C ASP A 537 -2.02 -28.67 -7.49
N LEU A 538 -1.63 -27.62 -6.74
CA LEU A 538 -0.42 -27.61 -5.95
C LEU A 538 -0.50 -28.50 -4.70
N PHE A 539 -1.70 -28.92 -4.30
CA PHE A 539 -1.97 -29.67 -3.08
C PHE A 539 -2.37 -31.12 -3.42
N GLU A 540 -1.43 -32.01 -3.16
CA GLU A 540 -1.64 -33.46 -3.27
C GLU A 540 -2.00 -34.04 -1.90
N PRO A 541 -2.84 -35.09 -1.85
CA PRO A 541 -3.12 -35.80 -0.61
C PRO A 541 -1.85 -36.33 0.02
N VAL A 542 -1.68 -36.12 1.33
CA VAL A 542 -0.55 -36.67 2.07
C VAL A 542 -0.65 -38.19 2.06
N THR A 543 0.40 -38.85 1.56
CA THR A 543 0.48 -40.31 1.47
C THR A 543 1.01 -40.96 2.73
N GLU A 544 2.05 -40.37 3.31
CA GLU A 544 2.74 -40.83 4.51
C GLU A 544 2.96 -39.68 5.48
N LEU A 545 2.64 -39.92 6.75
CA LEU A 545 2.87 -38.96 7.83
C LEU A 545 4.30 -39.09 8.34
N ARG A 546 4.98 -37.95 8.48
CA ARG A 546 6.33 -37.87 9.06
C ARG A 546 6.29 -37.94 10.59
N SER A 547 5.23 -37.40 11.21
CA SER A 547 5.09 -37.42 12.66
C SER A 547 4.63 -38.77 13.20
N LYS A 548 5.37 -39.26 14.20
CA LYS A 548 5.08 -40.51 14.93
C LYS A 548 4.09 -40.33 16.08
N PHE A 549 3.79 -39.10 16.48
CA PHE A 549 2.89 -38.78 17.60
C PHE A 549 1.62 -38.08 17.08
N PRO A 550 0.51 -38.10 17.83
CA PRO A 550 -0.73 -37.41 17.46
C PRO A 550 -0.50 -35.90 17.40
N THR A 551 -0.20 -35.41 16.20
CA THR A 551 0.27 -34.05 15.98
C THR A 551 -0.81 -33.24 15.30
N THR A 552 -1.37 -32.29 16.05
CA THR A 552 -2.27 -31.27 15.55
C THR A 552 -1.44 -30.11 15.01
N VAL A 553 -1.75 -29.67 13.79
CA VAL A 553 -1.06 -28.60 13.10
C VAL A 553 -2.00 -27.42 12.88
N MET A 554 -1.50 -26.21 13.11
CA MET A 554 -2.21 -24.96 12.86
C MET A 554 -1.35 -24.08 11.96
N LEU A 555 -1.90 -23.64 10.81
CA LEU A 555 -1.27 -22.64 9.94
C LEU A 555 -1.97 -21.30 10.13
N SER A 556 -1.40 -20.46 10.98
CA SER A 556 -2.00 -19.18 11.34
C SER A 556 -0.97 -18.24 11.96
N ASN A 557 -0.99 -16.96 11.54
CA ASN A 557 -0.17 -15.93 12.17
C ASN A 557 -0.56 -15.78 13.65
N VAL A 558 0.43 -15.58 14.52
CA VAL A 558 0.20 -15.48 15.96
C VAL A 558 -0.32 -14.09 16.29
N GLN A 559 -1.64 -13.93 16.20
CA GLN A 559 -2.36 -12.67 16.34
C GLN A 559 -3.64 -12.87 17.17
N PHE A 560 -4.12 -11.81 17.81
CA PHE A 560 -5.34 -11.84 18.63
C PHE A 560 -6.56 -12.42 17.88
N ILE A 561 -6.82 -12.00 16.64
CA ILE A 561 -7.99 -12.45 15.86
C ILE A 561 -7.97 -13.95 15.54
N LYS A 562 -6.77 -14.54 15.50
CA LYS A 562 -6.53 -15.96 15.23
C LYS A 562 -6.60 -16.83 16.48
N ASP A 563 -6.64 -16.19 17.64
CA ASP A 563 -6.84 -16.78 18.96
C ASP A 563 -6.06 -18.09 19.20
N VAL A 564 -4.75 -17.99 18.97
CA VAL A 564 -3.79 -19.08 19.22
C VAL A 564 -3.78 -19.47 20.70
N LYS A 565 -4.09 -18.53 21.61
CA LYS A 565 -4.20 -18.81 23.05
C LYS A 565 -5.27 -19.86 23.35
N THR A 566 -6.43 -19.83 22.70
CA THR A 566 -7.46 -20.87 22.88
C THR A 566 -6.97 -22.24 22.41
N ALA A 567 -6.16 -22.32 21.34
CA ALA A 567 -5.52 -23.58 20.94
C ALA A 567 -4.53 -24.09 22.00
N VAL A 568 -3.73 -23.20 22.61
CA VAL A 568 -2.82 -23.55 23.73
C VAL A 568 -3.60 -24.02 24.96
N LEU A 569 -4.72 -23.35 25.30
CA LEU A 569 -5.58 -23.76 26.40
C LEU A 569 -6.26 -25.11 26.13
N ALA A 570 -6.64 -25.39 24.88
CA ALA A 570 -7.15 -26.71 24.51
C ALA A 570 -6.08 -27.80 24.67
N ALA A 571 -4.81 -27.49 24.33
CA ALA A 571 -3.69 -28.39 24.59
C ALA A 571 -3.44 -28.60 26.09
N ASP A 572 -3.60 -27.57 26.94
CA ASP A 572 -3.57 -27.68 28.41
C ASP A 572 -4.60 -28.68 28.90
N VAL A 573 -5.84 -28.58 28.40
CA VAL A 573 -6.92 -29.51 28.74
C VAL A 573 -6.58 -30.94 28.32
N ILE A 574 -6.09 -31.16 27.09
CA ILE A 574 -5.74 -32.50 26.59
C ILE A 574 -4.59 -33.13 27.40
N VAL A 575 -3.51 -32.39 27.64
CA VAL A 575 -2.27 -32.93 28.22
C VAL A 575 -2.31 -32.98 29.74
N ASN A 576 -2.79 -31.92 30.39
CA ASN A 576 -2.74 -31.79 31.85
C ASN A 576 -4.03 -32.25 32.53
N ARG A 577 -5.20 -31.90 31.99
CA ARG A 577 -6.48 -32.31 32.58
C ARG A 577 -6.87 -33.74 32.20
N TYR A 578 -6.76 -34.10 30.91
CA TYR A 578 -7.18 -35.41 30.41
C TYR A 578 -6.05 -36.44 30.37
N GLY A 579 -4.78 -36.03 30.40
CA GLY A 579 -3.64 -36.93 30.57
C GLY A 579 -3.02 -37.51 29.29
N PHE A 580 -3.38 -37.00 28.11
CA PHE A 580 -2.82 -37.45 26.82
C PHE A 580 -1.42 -36.88 26.58
N LYS A 581 -0.38 -37.52 27.14
CA LYS A 581 1.02 -37.02 27.08
C LYS A 581 1.66 -37.06 25.70
N ASP A 582 1.19 -37.92 24.80
CA ASP A 582 1.72 -38.06 23.44
C ASP A 582 1.24 -36.95 22.49
N TYR A 583 0.19 -36.21 22.86
CA TYR A 583 -0.37 -35.15 22.03
C TYR A 583 0.66 -34.05 21.76
N ARG A 584 0.71 -33.56 20.51
CA ARG A 584 1.55 -32.44 20.08
C ARG A 584 0.71 -31.41 19.33
N LEU A 585 0.95 -30.13 19.60
CA LEU A 585 0.40 -29.00 18.86
C LEU A 585 1.54 -28.19 18.25
N VAL A 586 1.55 -28.04 16.93
CA VAL A 586 2.56 -27.24 16.22
C VAL A 586 1.87 -26.10 15.47
N VAL A 587 2.21 -24.87 15.84
CA VAL A 587 1.65 -23.65 15.25
C VAL A 587 2.69 -23.02 14.33
N TYR A 588 2.36 -22.94 13.05
CA TYR A 588 3.15 -22.30 12.02
C TYR A 588 2.53 -20.96 11.62
N GLY A 589 3.30 -19.89 11.73
CA GLY A 589 2.89 -18.55 11.31
C GLY A 589 3.85 -17.46 11.76
N ALA A 590 3.61 -16.25 11.24
CA ALA A 590 4.38 -15.06 11.58
C ALA A 590 4.21 -14.68 13.06
N GLN A 591 5.32 -14.37 13.74
CA GLN A 591 5.35 -13.94 15.15
C GLN A 591 5.69 -12.45 15.32
N ASP A 592 6.03 -11.77 14.22
CA ASP A 592 6.46 -10.37 14.18
C ASP A 592 5.29 -9.37 14.16
N ARG A 593 4.10 -9.80 13.71
CA ARG A 593 2.95 -8.91 13.53
C ARG A 593 2.39 -8.32 14.83
N GLN A 594 2.36 -9.09 15.91
CA GLN A 594 1.88 -8.65 17.23
C GLN A 594 2.77 -9.22 18.34
N PRO A 595 3.98 -8.66 18.55
CA PRO A 595 4.97 -9.22 19.46
C PRO A 595 4.46 -9.37 20.91
N SER A 596 3.63 -8.45 21.39
CA SER A 596 3.01 -8.53 22.72
C SER A 596 2.15 -9.78 22.89
N TYR A 597 1.29 -10.09 21.91
CA TYR A 597 0.44 -11.27 21.93
C TYR A 597 1.25 -12.57 21.87
N VAL A 598 2.37 -12.57 21.11
CA VAL A 598 3.30 -13.71 21.07
C VAL A 598 3.93 -13.95 22.43
N LEU A 599 4.45 -12.90 23.09
CA LEU A 599 5.05 -13.01 24.41
C LEU A 599 4.08 -13.56 25.45
N GLU A 600 2.83 -13.08 25.44
CA GLU A 600 1.78 -13.59 26.31
C GLU A 600 1.46 -15.07 26.03
N THR A 601 1.48 -15.48 24.76
CA THR A 601 1.24 -16.87 24.36
C THR A 601 2.39 -17.79 24.78
N VAL A 602 3.64 -17.35 24.61
CA VAL A 602 4.83 -18.09 25.08
C VAL A 602 4.81 -18.23 26.60
N ASN A 603 4.46 -17.16 27.33
CA ASN A 603 4.33 -17.21 28.78
C ASN A 603 3.24 -18.19 29.21
N LEU A 604 2.11 -18.23 28.49
CA LEU A 604 1.04 -19.20 28.73
C LEU A 604 1.53 -20.65 28.54
N ILE A 605 2.27 -20.94 27.46
CA ILE A 605 2.84 -22.28 27.21
C ILE A 605 3.77 -22.70 28.36
N ASN A 606 4.65 -21.80 28.82
CA ASN A 606 5.59 -22.07 29.88
C ASN A 606 4.90 -22.28 31.24
N THR A 607 3.96 -21.38 31.60
CA THR A 607 3.23 -21.43 32.87
C THR A 607 2.37 -22.68 32.99
N ARG A 608 1.86 -23.21 31.87
CA ARG A 608 1.08 -24.46 31.82
C ARG A 608 1.94 -25.72 31.67
N GLY A 609 3.27 -25.61 31.65
CA GLY A 609 4.17 -26.77 31.51
C GLY A 609 4.06 -27.47 30.15
N LEU A 610 3.67 -26.74 29.10
CA LEU A 610 3.38 -27.30 27.76
C LEU A 610 4.56 -27.20 26.79
N ALA A 611 5.76 -26.78 27.23
CA ALA A 611 6.92 -26.59 26.35
C ALA A 611 7.34 -27.84 25.57
N GLY A 612 7.05 -29.05 26.08
CA GLY A 612 7.29 -30.32 25.38
C GLY A 612 6.16 -30.77 24.45
N ASN A 613 5.00 -30.11 24.49
CA ASN A 613 3.79 -30.50 23.76
C ASN A 613 3.37 -29.45 22.71
N VAL A 614 3.60 -28.16 22.98
CA VAL A 614 3.20 -27.05 22.12
C VAL A 614 4.43 -26.33 21.57
N THR A 615 4.52 -26.18 20.26
CA THR A 615 5.63 -25.50 19.59
C THR A 615 5.13 -24.39 18.67
N LEU A 616 5.66 -23.18 18.85
CA LEU A 616 5.49 -22.07 17.90
C LEU A 616 6.63 -22.11 16.89
N ALA A 617 6.42 -22.80 15.75
CA ALA A 617 7.46 -23.17 14.80
C ALA A 617 7.88 -22.05 13.82
N GLY A 618 7.17 -20.92 13.83
CA GLY A 618 7.44 -19.80 12.90
C GLY A 618 6.87 -20.07 11.51
N PHE A 619 7.46 -19.48 10.47
CA PHE A 619 6.94 -19.64 9.10
C PHE A 619 7.11 -21.08 8.60
N GLY A 620 6.03 -21.66 8.08
CA GLY A 620 6.03 -22.99 7.48
C GLY A 620 5.26 -22.99 6.15
N SER A 621 5.81 -23.67 5.14
CA SER A 621 5.12 -23.84 3.86
C SER A 621 4.01 -24.90 4.02
N PRO A 622 2.75 -24.61 3.61
CA PRO A 622 1.64 -25.55 3.76
C PRO A 622 1.94 -26.98 3.24
N LYS A 623 2.61 -27.09 2.08
CA LYS A 623 2.99 -28.37 1.46
C LYS A 623 3.85 -29.29 2.33
N GLU A 624 4.73 -28.71 3.14
CA GLU A 624 5.61 -29.48 4.02
C GLU A 624 4.97 -29.71 5.38
N VAL A 625 4.28 -28.69 5.90
CA VAL A 625 3.68 -28.68 7.23
C VAL A 625 2.57 -29.73 7.37
N PHE A 626 1.76 -29.94 6.33
CA PHE A 626 0.70 -30.94 6.39
C PHE A 626 1.19 -32.39 6.42
N LYS A 627 2.46 -32.65 6.06
CA LYS A 627 3.06 -34.00 6.16
C LYS A 627 3.25 -34.45 7.61
N ASP A 628 3.20 -33.51 8.57
CA ASP A 628 3.25 -33.78 9.99
C ASP A 628 1.85 -33.83 10.64
N ALA A 629 0.80 -33.44 9.92
CA ALA A 629 -0.52 -33.19 10.48
C ALA A 629 -1.39 -34.45 10.56
N TRP A 630 -1.61 -34.95 11.77
CA TRP A 630 -2.67 -35.93 12.05
C TRP A 630 -4.05 -35.27 12.06
N LEU A 631 -4.08 -33.99 12.39
CA LEU A 631 -5.26 -33.14 12.47
C LEU A 631 -4.87 -31.70 12.13
N PHE A 632 -5.71 -30.99 11.41
CA PHE A 632 -5.59 -29.54 11.23
C PHE A 632 -6.53 -28.81 12.20
N LEU A 633 -6.02 -27.76 12.85
CA LEU A 633 -6.76 -26.96 13.82
C LEU A 633 -6.85 -25.50 13.38
N ASN A 634 -8.05 -24.91 13.51
CA ASN A 634 -8.25 -23.47 13.44
C ASN A 634 -9.06 -22.97 14.64
N SER A 635 -8.48 -22.09 15.46
CA SER A 635 -9.11 -21.56 16.67
C SER A 635 -9.57 -20.10 16.56
N SER A 636 -9.70 -19.55 15.35
CA SER A 636 -9.91 -18.11 15.14
C SER A 636 -11.22 -17.58 15.75
N LEU A 637 -11.22 -16.30 16.14
CA LEU A 637 -12.42 -15.57 16.58
C LEU A 637 -13.24 -15.03 15.39
N SER A 638 -12.58 -14.83 14.24
CA SER A 638 -13.22 -14.37 13.02
C SER A 638 -12.46 -14.84 11.79
N GLU A 639 -13.19 -15.30 10.78
CA GLU A 639 -12.67 -15.68 9.47
C GLU A 639 -13.60 -15.17 8.36
N GLY A 640 -13.04 -14.94 7.18
CA GLY A 640 -13.83 -14.81 5.94
C GLY A 640 -14.03 -16.19 5.33
N LEU A 641 -13.28 -16.48 4.26
CA LEU A 641 -13.03 -17.85 3.82
C LEU A 641 -11.67 -18.31 4.38
N PRO A 642 -11.62 -19.34 5.24
CA PRO A 642 -10.37 -19.81 5.84
C PRO A 642 -9.56 -20.61 4.81
N LEU A 643 -8.71 -19.93 4.04
CA LEU A 643 -7.88 -20.57 2.99
C LEU A 643 -7.05 -21.74 3.54
N ALA A 644 -6.48 -21.61 4.75
CA ALA A 644 -5.68 -22.67 5.37
C ALA A 644 -6.50 -23.95 5.65
N ILE A 645 -7.79 -23.84 5.96
CA ILE A 645 -8.71 -25.00 6.07
C ILE A 645 -8.89 -25.65 4.71
N GLY A 646 -9.07 -24.84 3.66
CA GLY A 646 -9.15 -25.32 2.28
C GLY A 646 -7.88 -26.05 1.83
N GLU A 647 -6.70 -25.50 2.12
CA GLU A 647 -5.39 -26.10 1.81
C GLU A 647 -5.17 -27.42 2.57
N ALA A 648 -5.57 -27.49 3.85
CA ALA A 648 -5.52 -28.71 4.66
C ALA A 648 -6.47 -29.79 4.14
N ALA A 649 -7.70 -29.39 3.79
CA ALA A 649 -8.70 -30.27 3.19
C ALA A 649 -8.21 -30.83 1.85
N LEU A 650 -7.62 -30.00 0.99
CA LEU A 650 -6.98 -30.46 -0.24
C LEU A 650 -5.85 -31.44 0.08
N SER A 651 -5.09 -31.25 1.14
CA SER A 651 -4.04 -32.20 1.53
C SER A 651 -4.58 -33.50 2.14
N GLY A 652 -5.91 -33.66 2.26
CA GLY A 652 -6.57 -34.84 2.82
C GLY A 652 -6.45 -34.94 4.34
N VAL A 653 -6.19 -33.82 5.03
CA VAL A 653 -6.03 -33.76 6.48
C VAL A 653 -7.41 -33.53 7.12
N PRO A 654 -7.80 -34.29 8.17
CA PRO A 654 -9.04 -34.05 8.89
C PRO A 654 -8.98 -32.73 9.68
N ILE A 655 -10.13 -32.08 9.88
CA ILE A 655 -10.18 -30.69 10.38
C ILE A 655 -11.06 -30.56 11.62
N VAL A 656 -10.54 -29.82 12.60
CA VAL A 656 -11.31 -29.22 13.70
C VAL A 656 -11.17 -27.71 13.62
N ALA A 657 -12.27 -26.98 13.68
CA ALA A 657 -12.24 -25.54 13.60
C ALA A 657 -13.29 -24.85 14.49
N THR A 658 -13.13 -23.55 14.74
CA THR A 658 -14.17 -22.74 15.36
C THR A 658 -15.27 -22.38 14.36
N GLU A 659 -16.51 -22.26 14.83
CA GLU A 659 -17.67 -21.89 14.03
C GLU A 659 -17.70 -20.38 13.80
N VAL A 660 -16.81 -19.91 12.92
CA VAL A 660 -16.67 -18.50 12.54
C VAL A 660 -16.61 -18.35 11.02
N GLY A 661 -17.21 -17.29 10.49
CA GLY A 661 -17.15 -16.99 9.05
C GLY A 661 -17.79 -18.06 8.18
N ALA A 662 -17.11 -18.42 7.08
CA ALA A 662 -17.53 -19.48 6.16
C ALA A 662 -16.95 -20.87 6.53
N THR A 663 -16.45 -21.05 7.75
CA THR A 663 -15.78 -22.30 8.15
C THR A 663 -16.69 -23.52 8.04
N SER A 664 -17.92 -23.44 8.56
CA SER A 664 -18.90 -24.53 8.47
C SER A 664 -19.21 -24.86 7.01
N LEU A 665 -19.40 -23.85 6.16
CA LEU A 665 -19.67 -24.01 4.73
C LEU A 665 -18.56 -24.79 4.00
N VAL A 666 -17.30 -24.65 4.40
CA VAL A 666 -16.17 -25.40 3.80
C VAL A 666 -16.21 -26.88 4.16
N LEU A 667 -16.76 -27.21 5.33
CA LEU A 667 -16.83 -28.58 5.86
C LEU A 667 -18.12 -29.31 5.47
N THR A 668 -19.15 -28.59 5.02
CA THR A 668 -20.46 -29.13 4.68
C THR A 668 -20.49 -29.72 3.26
N ASP A 669 -21.10 -30.90 3.12
CA ASP A 669 -21.35 -31.50 1.80
C ASP A 669 -22.30 -30.61 0.98
N PRO A 670 -21.95 -30.23 -0.26
CA PRO A 670 -22.82 -29.40 -1.10
C PRO A 670 -24.17 -30.08 -1.43
N ASP A 671 -24.22 -31.41 -1.44
CA ASP A 671 -25.43 -32.16 -1.77
C ASP A 671 -26.30 -32.44 -0.53
N ASP A 672 -25.71 -32.40 0.67
CA ASP A 672 -26.40 -32.58 1.95
C ASP A 672 -25.90 -31.60 3.02
N MET A 673 -26.67 -30.53 3.21
CA MET A 673 -26.36 -29.48 4.18
C MET A 673 -26.31 -29.97 5.65
N LYS A 674 -26.75 -31.19 5.95
CA LYS A 674 -26.66 -31.77 7.31
C LYS A 674 -25.37 -32.54 7.55
N THR A 675 -24.65 -32.91 6.50
CA THR A 675 -23.43 -33.71 6.60
C THR A 675 -22.21 -32.80 6.62
N LEU A 676 -21.40 -32.91 7.68
CA LEU A 676 -20.13 -32.20 7.83
C LEU A 676 -18.97 -33.20 7.89
N TYR A 677 -17.93 -32.96 7.09
CA TYR A 677 -16.69 -33.73 7.10
C TYR A 677 -15.59 -33.01 7.91
N GLY A 678 -15.92 -32.68 9.15
CA GLY A 678 -15.03 -32.02 10.12
C GLY A 678 -15.84 -31.53 11.32
N GLU A 679 -15.16 -31.23 12.43
CA GLU A 679 -15.84 -30.80 13.66
C GLU A 679 -15.73 -29.29 13.84
N VAL A 680 -16.85 -28.65 14.16
CA VAL A 680 -16.93 -27.21 14.46
C VAL A 680 -17.37 -27.00 15.89
N VAL A 681 -16.74 -26.02 16.57
CA VAL A 681 -17.04 -25.66 17.96
C VAL A 681 -17.19 -24.15 18.12
N PRO A 682 -17.89 -23.66 19.15
CA PRO A 682 -17.95 -22.23 19.44
C PRO A 682 -16.55 -21.62 19.65
N PRO A 683 -16.29 -20.37 19.21
CA PRO A 683 -15.04 -19.68 19.52
C PRO A 683 -14.91 -19.42 21.02
N ASN A 684 -13.66 -19.28 21.51
CA ASN A 684 -13.34 -19.03 22.93
C ASN A 684 -13.79 -20.14 23.90
N ASP A 685 -13.96 -21.38 23.42
CA ASP A 685 -14.23 -22.56 24.24
C ASP A 685 -13.10 -23.61 24.09
N PRO A 686 -12.05 -23.55 24.95
CA PRO A 686 -10.94 -24.48 24.90
C PRO A 686 -11.33 -25.94 25.18
N GLU A 687 -12.37 -26.19 25.98
CA GLU A 687 -12.75 -27.53 26.39
C GLU A 687 -13.53 -28.25 25.28
N SER A 688 -14.47 -27.56 24.64
CA SER A 688 -15.11 -28.08 23.43
C SER A 688 -14.09 -28.31 22.31
N LEU A 689 -13.14 -27.38 22.11
CA LEU A 689 -12.08 -27.54 21.12
C LEU A 689 -11.15 -28.74 21.44
N ALA A 690 -10.85 -28.98 22.70
CA ALA A 690 -10.07 -30.15 23.13
C ALA A 690 -10.81 -31.47 22.86
N ARG A 691 -12.10 -31.53 23.20
CA ARG A 691 -12.93 -32.72 22.99
C ARG A 691 -13.11 -33.04 21.51
N ALA A 692 -13.35 -32.03 20.68
CA ALA A 692 -13.46 -32.19 19.22
C ALA A 692 -12.19 -32.77 18.61
N GLN A 693 -11.02 -32.28 19.04
CA GLN A 693 -9.73 -32.84 18.59
C GLN A 693 -9.59 -34.31 18.95
N LEU A 694 -9.89 -34.70 20.18
CA LEU A 694 -9.83 -36.11 20.62
C LEU A 694 -10.84 -36.99 19.88
N SER A 695 -12.04 -36.46 19.60
CA SER A 695 -13.13 -37.15 18.92
C SER A 695 -12.72 -37.55 17.50
N ILE A 696 -12.15 -36.61 16.73
CA ILE A 696 -11.64 -36.87 15.38
C ILE A 696 -10.36 -37.71 15.43
N LEU A 697 -9.39 -37.39 16.31
CA LEU A 697 -8.13 -38.15 16.39
C LEU A 697 -8.37 -39.64 16.65
N ALA A 698 -9.36 -39.97 17.49
CA ALA A 698 -9.72 -41.35 17.81
C ALA A 698 -10.89 -41.91 16.97
N MET A 699 -11.48 -41.14 16.04
CA MET A 699 -12.68 -41.51 15.26
C MET A 699 -13.79 -42.09 16.16
N MET A 700 -14.27 -41.28 17.11
CA MET A 700 -15.32 -41.65 18.09
C MET A 700 -16.58 -40.78 17.93
N GLY A 701 -17.67 -41.15 18.62
CA GLY A 701 -18.92 -40.40 18.57
C GLY A 701 -19.56 -40.45 17.18
N SER A 702 -19.87 -39.28 16.60
CA SER A 702 -20.41 -39.16 15.24
C SER A 702 -19.45 -39.68 14.16
N TRP A 703 -18.13 -39.64 14.40
CA TRP A 703 -17.11 -40.03 13.42
C TRP A 703 -16.99 -41.55 13.21
N THR A 704 -17.56 -42.31 14.14
CA THR A 704 -17.72 -43.77 14.06
C THR A 704 -18.28 -44.24 12.73
N GLN A 705 -19.26 -43.50 12.18
CA GLN A 705 -19.96 -43.87 10.96
C GLN A 705 -19.03 -43.98 9.74
N TYR A 706 -17.84 -43.40 9.83
CA TYR A 706 -16.80 -43.45 8.81
C TYR A 706 -15.71 -44.50 9.11
N THR A 707 -15.89 -45.34 10.12
CA THR A 707 -14.99 -46.44 10.46
C THR A 707 -15.60 -47.79 10.05
N ARG A 708 -14.75 -48.79 9.73
CA ARG A 708 -15.20 -50.15 9.37
C ARG A 708 -15.65 -51.01 10.57
N THR A 709 -15.64 -50.47 11.78
CA THR A 709 -15.89 -51.19 13.06
C THR A 709 -17.12 -50.64 13.77
N ALA A 710 -17.86 -51.50 14.50
CA ALA A 710 -19.08 -51.14 15.24
C ALA A 710 -18.86 -50.13 16.39
N GLU A 711 -19.97 -49.56 16.87
CA GLU A 711 -20.12 -48.32 17.67
C GLU A 711 -19.15 -48.14 18.87
N PRO A 712 -18.14 -47.25 18.79
CA PRO A 712 -17.45 -46.71 19.94
C PRO A 712 -18.34 -45.69 20.65
N ALA A 713 -18.37 -45.78 21.98
CA ALA A 713 -19.08 -44.85 22.85
C ALA A 713 -18.59 -43.40 22.65
N PRO A 714 -19.45 -42.40 22.93
CA PRO A 714 -19.04 -41.00 22.98
C PRO A 714 -17.88 -40.80 23.98
N LEU A 715 -17.08 -39.75 23.76
CA LEU A 715 -16.01 -39.36 24.68
C LEU A 715 -16.55 -39.24 26.11
N PRO A 716 -15.92 -39.88 27.11
CA PRO A 716 -16.38 -39.77 28.48
C PRO A 716 -16.26 -38.31 28.97
N TYR A 717 -17.06 -37.93 29.95
CA TYR A 717 -16.99 -36.59 30.56
C TYR A 717 -15.75 -36.44 31.44
N THR A 718 -15.32 -37.53 32.08
CA THR A 718 -14.09 -37.63 32.87
C THR A 718 -13.23 -38.77 32.35
N PHE A 719 -11.92 -38.59 32.27
CA PHE A 719 -11.00 -39.57 31.72
C PHE A 719 -10.30 -40.34 32.83
N SER A 720 -10.46 -41.67 32.85
CA SER A 720 -9.61 -42.55 33.65
C SER A 720 -8.29 -42.85 32.92
N ALA A 721 -7.27 -43.35 33.63
CA ALA A 721 -6.01 -43.75 32.99
C ALA A 721 -6.21 -44.86 31.93
N GLU A 722 -7.18 -45.76 32.15
CA GLU A 722 -7.54 -46.80 31.20
C GLU A 722 -8.20 -46.22 29.94
N ASP A 723 -9.10 -45.23 30.11
CA ASP A 723 -9.69 -44.51 28.98
C ASP A 723 -8.65 -43.80 28.15
N VAL A 724 -7.69 -43.12 28.78
CA VAL A 724 -6.59 -42.43 28.08
C VAL A 724 -5.78 -43.43 27.27
N SER A 725 -5.39 -44.56 27.85
CA SER A 725 -4.63 -45.59 27.14
C SER A 725 -5.42 -46.16 25.96
N ARG A 726 -6.68 -46.52 26.16
CA ARG A 726 -7.57 -47.08 25.14
C ARG A 726 -7.81 -46.10 24.00
N ILE A 727 -8.08 -44.83 24.31
CA ILE A 727 -8.33 -43.78 23.32
C ILE A 727 -7.04 -43.47 22.56
N THR A 728 -5.90 -43.38 23.25
CA THR A 728 -4.59 -43.17 22.62
C THR A 728 -4.28 -44.28 21.64
N GLN A 729 -4.41 -45.55 22.04
CA GLN A 729 -4.21 -46.69 21.15
C GLN A 729 -5.14 -46.62 19.93
N ARG A 730 -6.40 -46.25 20.13
CA ARG A 730 -7.36 -46.07 19.03
C ARG A 730 -6.94 -44.97 18.05
N MET A 731 -6.31 -43.88 18.52
CA MET A 731 -5.74 -42.86 17.62
C MET A 731 -4.70 -43.46 16.67
N TYR A 732 -3.89 -44.42 17.11
CA TYR A 732 -2.92 -45.07 16.24
C TYR A 732 -3.59 -46.05 15.25
N GLU A 733 -4.54 -46.85 15.73
CA GLU A 733 -5.25 -47.85 14.92
C GLU A 733 -6.11 -47.24 13.81
N LYS A 734 -6.72 -46.08 14.07
CA LYS A 734 -7.70 -45.43 13.18
C LYS A 734 -7.10 -44.42 12.20
N SER A 735 -5.80 -44.50 11.95
CA SER A 735 -5.08 -43.62 11.02
C SER A 735 -5.66 -43.64 9.60
N GLU A 736 -5.96 -44.82 9.05
CA GLU A 736 -6.53 -44.94 7.70
C GLU A 736 -7.98 -44.45 7.64
N ASP A 737 -8.82 -44.77 8.63
CA ASP A 737 -10.21 -44.28 8.70
C ASP A 737 -10.25 -42.73 8.77
N ARG A 738 -9.36 -42.10 9.55
CA ARG A 738 -9.20 -40.63 9.57
C ARG A 738 -8.80 -40.06 8.22
N ARG A 739 -7.89 -40.73 7.52
CA ARG A 739 -7.44 -40.31 6.19
C ARG A 739 -8.58 -40.34 5.18
N GLN A 740 -9.42 -41.38 5.21
CA GLN A 740 -10.62 -41.46 4.37
C GLN A 740 -11.61 -40.32 4.67
N LEU A 741 -11.76 -39.93 5.94
CA LEU A 741 -12.55 -38.74 6.31
C LEU A 741 -11.97 -37.46 5.68
N GLY A 742 -10.66 -37.26 5.75
CA GLY A 742 -9.98 -36.12 5.12
C GLY A 742 -10.12 -36.12 3.59
N LEU A 743 -10.13 -37.29 2.94
CA LEU A 743 -10.36 -37.41 1.49
C LEU A 743 -11.80 -37.08 1.08
N LYS A 744 -12.80 -37.39 1.91
CA LYS A 744 -14.19 -36.93 1.69
C LYS A 744 -14.28 -35.41 1.75
N LEU A 745 -13.59 -34.79 2.71
CA LEU A 745 -13.53 -33.34 2.79
C LEU A 745 -12.80 -32.72 1.58
N ARG A 746 -11.72 -33.35 1.09
CA ARG A 746 -11.05 -32.94 -0.15
C ARG A 746 -12.03 -32.86 -1.31
N ASP A 747 -12.87 -33.87 -1.49
CA ASP A 747 -13.86 -33.93 -2.56
C ASP A 747 -14.88 -32.78 -2.47
N VAL A 748 -15.35 -32.47 -1.26
CA VAL A 748 -16.21 -31.28 -1.01
C VAL A 748 -15.51 -30.00 -1.45
N VAL A 749 -14.25 -29.81 -1.09
CA VAL A 749 -13.50 -28.59 -1.44
C VAL A 749 -13.26 -28.47 -2.94
N LEU A 750 -12.92 -29.58 -3.61
CA LEU A 750 -12.73 -29.62 -5.07
C LEU A 750 -14.01 -29.29 -5.84
N ARG A 751 -15.18 -29.76 -5.37
CA ARG A 751 -16.48 -29.49 -6.00
C ARG A 751 -16.96 -28.07 -5.74
N SER A 752 -16.89 -27.61 -4.49
CA SER A 752 -17.54 -26.38 -4.06
C SER A 752 -16.67 -25.13 -4.15
N PHE A 753 -15.35 -25.23 -4.00
CA PHE A 753 -14.47 -24.05 -3.83
C PHE A 753 -13.44 -23.89 -4.95
N HIS A 754 -13.60 -24.58 -6.07
CA HIS A 754 -12.65 -24.56 -7.17
C HIS A 754 -12.37 -23.15 -7.70
N GLY A 755 -11.10 -22.79 -7.94
CA GLY A 755 -10.73 -21.49 -8.52
C GLY A 755 -11.43 -21.19 -9.85
N HIS A 756 -11.58 -22.18 -10.73
CA HIS A 756 -12.36 -22.03 -11.98
C HIS A 756 -13.83 -21.67 -11.76
N ARG A 757 -14.49 -22.25 -10.74
CA ARG A 757 -15.86 -21.87 -10.37
C ARG A 757 -15.88 -20.40 -9.98
N TYR A 758 -14.99 -19.99 -9.08
CA TYR A 758 -14.91 -18.62 -8.59
C TYR A 758 -14.74 -17.60 -9.72
N LEU A 759 -13.79 -17.83 -10.64
CA LEU A 759 -13.56 -16.96 -11.80
C LEU A 759 -14.75 -16.95 -12.75
N ARG A 760 -15.35 -18.11 -13.01
CA ARG A 760 -16.46 -18.24 -13.95
C ARG A 760 -17.73 -17.56 -13.44
N GLU A 761 -18.04 -17.70 -12.15
CA GLU A 761 -19.18 -17.03 -11.53
C GLU A 761 -19.03 -15.50 -11.56
N HIS A 762 -17.82 -14.98 -11.30
CA HIS A 762 -17.54 -13.54 -11.42
C HIS A 762 -17.73 -13.04 -12.85
N GLU A 763 -17.12 -13.73 -13.81
CA GLU A 763 -17.23 -13.40 -15.23
C GLU A 763 -18.71 -13.40 -15.66
N GLN A 764 -19.47 -14.45 -15.34
CA GLN A 764 -20.90 -14.54 -15.65
C GLN A 764 -21.69 -13.37 -15.04
N MET A 765 -21.42 -13.01 -13.78
CA MET A 765 -22.09 -11.89 -13.14
C MET A 765 -21.82 -10.57 -13.87
N PHE A 766 -20.58 -10.28 -14.26
CA PHE A 766 -20.27 -9.06 -14.99
C PHE A 766 -20.98 -9.01 -16.35
N TRP A 767 -20.93 -10.11 -17.12
CA TRP A 767 -21.58 -10.19 -18.43
C TRP A 767 -23.12 -10.11 -18.34
N ILE A 768 -23.73 -10.77 -17.35
CA ILE A 768 -25.17 -10.68 -17.11
C ILE A 768 -25.57 -9.24 -16.75
N GLN A 769 -24.78 -8.56 -15.92
CA GLN A 769 -25.10 -7.19 -15.51
C GLN A 769 -24.94 -6.20 -16.67
N ARG A 770 -23.92 -6.37 -17.53
CA ARG A 770 -23.80 -5.64 -18.79
C ARG A 770 -25.05 -5.83 -19.65
N ARG A 771 -25.45 -7.09 -19.89
CA ARG A 771 -26.63 -7.38 -20.72
C ARG A 771 -27.91 -6.78 -20.14
N ARG A 772 -28.09 -6.87 -18.82
CA ARG A 772 -29.21 -6.23 -18.12
C ARG A 772 -29.18 -4.71 -18.26
N ALA A 773 -28.00 -4.08 -18.25
CA ALA A 773 -27.86 -2.64 -18.46
C ALA A 773 -28.23 -2.23 -19.89
N GLU A 774 -27.79 -2.98 -20.91
CA GLU A 774 -28.17 -2.78 -22.31
C GLU A 774 -29.69 -2.89 -22.51
N ILE A 775 -30.31 -3.93 -21.94
CA ILE A 775 -31.76 -4.11 -21.99
C ILE A 775 -32.45 -2.88 -21.39
N ARG A 776 -32.05 -2.44 -20.20
CA ARG A 776 -32.59 -1.22 -19.59
C ARG A 776 -32.48 -0.01 -20.52
N ARG A 777 -31.31 0.25 -21.11
CA ARG A 777 -31.12 1.37 -22.07
C ARG A 777 -32.08 1.26 -23.26
N SER A 778 -32.21 0.07 -23.85
CA SER A 778 -33.09 -0.15 -25.00
C SER A 778 -34.58 0.06 -24.66
N THR A 779 -35.02 -0.30 -23.45
CA THR A 779 -36.41 -0.09 -23.00
C THR A 779 -36.72 1.40 -22.77
N PHE A 780 -35.73 2.20 -22.36
CA PHE A 780 -35.90 3.65 -22.15
C PHE A 780 -35.85 4.48 -23.44
N ALA A 781 -35.26 3.96 -24.54
CA ALA A 781 -35.17 4.66 -25.82
C ALA A 781 -36.54 4.84 -26.54
N GLY A 782 -37.61 4.18 -26.08
CA GLY A 782 -38.96 4.29 -26.66
C GLY A 782 -39.92 5.29 -25.99
N GLY A 783 -39.50 5.96 -24.90
CA GLY A 783 -40.33 6.95 -24.19
C GLY A 783 -39.87 8.37 -24.54
N ILE A 784 -40.73 9.15 -25.20
CA ILE A 784 -40.51 10.59 -25.42
C ILE A 784 -40.23 11.25 -24.06
N HIS A 785 -39.02 11.79 -23.92
CA HIS A 785 -38.61 12.58 -22.76
C HIS A 785 -39.52 13.81 -22.63
N PRO A 786 -40.12 14.12 -21.45
CA PRO A 786 -40.52 15.49 -21.18
C PRO A 786 -39.24 16.35 -21.12
N PRO A 787 -39.29 17.61 -21.56
CA PRO A 787 -38.11 18.47 -21.62
C PRO A 787 -37.47 18.62 -20.23
N ALA A 788 -36.14 18.80 -20.22
CA ALA A 788 -35.28 18.88 -19.04
C ALA A 788 -35.50 20.14 -18.16
N ARG A 789 -36.75 20.42 -17.79
CA ARG A 789 -37.15 21.47 -16.84
C ARG A 789 -37.95 20.95 -15.64
N GLU A 790 -38.25 19.65 -15.57
CA GLU A 790 -38.77 19.08 -14.33
C GLU A 790 -37.62 18.77 -13.36
N VAL A 791 -37.49 19.68 -12.41
CA VAL A 791 -36.57 19.69 -11.27
C VAL A 791 -36.54 18.31 -10.58
N TYR A 792 -35.41 17.63 -10.69
CA TYR A 792 -35.06 16.50 -9.83
C TYR A 792 -34.92 17.01 -8.38
N GLY A 793 -35.95 16.82 -7.55
CA GLY A 793 -35.89 17.25 -6.14
C GLY A 793 -37.23 17.46 -5.42
N GLN A 794 -38.37 17.53 -6.12
CA GLN A 794 -39.66 17.69 -5.43
C GLN A 794 -40.35 16.34 -5.22
N ASN A 795 -40.09 15.75 -4.06
CA ASN A 795 -41.10 14.95 -3.37
C ASN A 795 -41.26 15.51 -1.96
N ASN A 796 -42.42 16.10 -1.74
CA ASN A 796 -42.89 16.82 -0.57
C ASN A 796 -42.76 15.99 0.73
N LEU A 797 -41.72 16.22 1.52
CA LEU A 797 -41.72 15.82 2.94
C LEU A 797 -41.15 16.85 3.92
N PHE A 798 -40.79 18.05 3.46
CA PHE A 798 -40.52 19.19 4.35
C PHE A 798 -40.99 20.48 3.68
N LYS A 799 -42.06 21.08 4.20
CA LYS A 799 -42.37 22.50 3.97
C LYS A 799 -41.57 23.28 5.02
N TYR A 800 -40.58 24.04 4.58
CA TYR A 800 -40.09 25.17 5.36
C TYR A 800 -41.08 26.32 5.17
N GLU A 801 -41.67 26.83 6.25
CA GLU A 801 -42.46 28.06 6.23
C GLU A 801 -41.52 29.27 6.19
N ASP A 802 -41.03 29.64 5.01
CA ASP A 802 -40.46 30.97 4.81
C ASP A 802 -41.59 31.98 4.55
N ARG A 803 -42.03 32.62 5.63
CA ARG A 803 -42.75 33.89 5.53
C ARG A 803 -41.75 35.01 5.24
N THR A 804 -41.53 35.32 3.96
CA THR A 804 -41.32 36.72 3.53
C THR A 804 -41.74 36.89 2.06
N LYS A 805 -42.62 37.86 1.83
CA LYS A 805 -43.09 38.32 0.50
C LYS A 805 -42.02 39.25 -0.10
N GLY A 806 -41.72 39.12 -1.41
CA GLY A 806 -40.94 40.15 -2.12
C GLY A 806 -40.45 39.78 -3.53
N SER A 807 -41.28 40.02 -4.53
CA SER A 807 -41.05 40.27 -5.97
C SER A 807 -39.63 40.21 -6.61
N GLY A 808 -39.55 39.49 -7.75
CA GLY A 808 -38.78 39.90 -8.96
C GLY A 808 -37.79 38.87 -9.54
N PRO A 809 -37.79 38.57 -10.86
CA PRO A 809 -36.83 37.63 -11.45
C PRO A 809 -35.56 38.35 -11.93
N ALA A 810 -34.39 37.99 -11.38
CA ALA A 810 -33.10 38.37 -11.93
C ALA A 810 -32.64 37.35 -12.99
N LYS A 811 -32.35 37.86 -14.19
CA LYS A 811 -31.97 37.11 -15.40
C LYS A 811 -30.59 36.45 -15.26
N MET A 812 -30.48 35.20 -15.73
CA MET A 812 -29.22 34.50 -16.03
C MET A 812 -28.45 35.19 -17.18
N ARG A 813 -27.11 35.24 -17.06
CA ARG A 813 -26.18 35.77 -18.06
C ARG A 813 -24.94 34.87 -18.12
N TRP A 814 -24.82 34.00 -19.13
CA TRP A 814 -23.60 33.36 -19.68
C TRP A 814 -24.04 32.62 -20.97
N GLN A 815 -23.92 33.18 -22.18
CA GLN A 815 -22.77 33.24 -23.11
C GLN A 815 -22.20 31.89 -23.59
N LEU A 816 -22.57 31.59 -24.84
CA LEU A 816 -22.00 30.61 -25.78
C LEU A 816 -20.63 31.08 -26.30
N PHE A 817 -19.67 30.17 -26.44
CA PHE A 817 -18.50 30.33 -27.33
C PHE A 817 -17.91 28.97 -27.78
N GLU A 818 -18.43 28.44 -28.89
CA GLU A 818 -17.74 27.65 -29.94
C GLU A 818 -18.58 27.98 -31.21
N HIS A 819 -18.11 28.26 -32.42
CA HIS A 819 -16.88 27.96 -33.14
C HIS A 819 -16.87 28.92 -34.36
N GLN A 820 -15.85 29.76 -34.55
CA GLN A 820 -15.59 30.44 -35.83
C GLN A 820 -14.30 29.87 -36.44
N ARG A 821 -14.44 28.99 -37.43
CA ARG A 821 -13.56 28.91 -38.61
C ARG A 821 -14.05 27.81 -39.53
N ASN A 822 -14.85 28.19 -40.53
CA ASN A 822 -14.58 27.77 -41.90
C ASN A 822 -15.26 28.73 -42.87
N SER A 823 -14.40 29.43 -43.58
CA SER A 823 -14.68 30.42 -44.59
C SER A 823 -15.11 29.79 -45.91
N GLY A 824 -16.15 30.36 -46.50
CA GLY A 824 -16.25 30.53 -47.95
C GLY A 824 -17.28 29.65 -48.68
N LYS A 825 -18.47 30.20 -48.94
CA LYS A 825 -18.86 30.73 -50.27
C LYS A 825 -20.38 30.90 -50.38
N LYS A 826 -20.75 32.12 -50.80
CA LYS A 826 -21.79 32.53 -51.75
C LYS A 826 -23.25 32.07 -51.57
N GLN A 827 -24.10 33.11 -51.50
CA GLN A 827 -25.35 33.31 -52.26
C GLN A 827 -26.50 32.33 -51.95
N ASP A 828 -27.77 32.70 -51.89
CA ASP A 828 -28.51 33.93 -52.16
C ASP A 828 -29.94 33.64 -51.66
N ILE A 829 -30.63 34.67 -51.17
CA ILE A 829 -32.03 34.98 -51.55
C ILE A 829 -33.18 34.08 -51.01
N ARG A 830 -33.99 34.73 -50.15
CA ARG A 830 -35.47 34.84 -50.12
C ARG A 830 -36.35 33.90 -49.27
N THR A 831 -37.07 34.56 -48.35
CA THR A 831 -38.53 34.53 -48.05
C THR A 831 -39.19 33.15 -47.91
N VAL A 832 -39.96 32.84 -46.86
CA VAL A 832 -40.95 33.65 -46.08
C VAL A 832 -40.87 33.26 -44.61
#